data_AF-A0AAJ1VBN0-F1
#
_entry.id   AF-A0AAJ1VBN0-F1
#
_cell.length_a   1.000
_cell.length_b   1.000
_cell.length_c   1.000
_cell.angle_alpha   90.00
_cell.angle_beta   90.00
_cell.angle_gamma   90.00
#
_symmetry.space_group_name_H-M   'P 1'
#
loop_
_entity.id
_entity.type
_entity.pdbx_description
1 polymer ?
#
loop_
_entity_poly.entity_id
_entity_poly.type
_entity_poly.pdbx_seq_one_letter_code
_entity_poly.pdbx_strand_id
1 'polypeptide(L)'
;MKKRLSLAETSPDVCNEWHPMKNGDMTPYDVASGSDRKVWWLCKRDKSHEWEAVVSSRKYGAGCPYCAGQKAGPSNCLATQAPRIAEEWHPTKNGILTPKDILPRSSKRVWWLCKKDPTHEWDAIISSRTGGAGCPICAGQRVHQSNSLATLNPMLAKEWHPTKNGTLTPHDVMYGSDKTVWWLCINNPEHEWTAVVKSRKNGSACPICAGRKVHPSTCLAAVAPEYAKEWHHEKNGDLTPNDLTIGSHTVVWWQCQKDPSHEWESTVNRRTSGMSCPYCSNSKLHQTNCLAAVCPDLAAQWHKKRNGTLTPQEVMSNSKKRVWWQCPKESSHVWKTTVNLRYRGSGCPFCSNRKVHMTNCLATVSPVLALEWHPIKNGELTPYDVTSGSTKKMWWRCKIHPLHEWEATVVKRKYNGCPHCSAEMRTSFPEQAFHFYLKKVFESNVYNRLKIEHPLTKDRRKYLEADNYIQQLSVAIEYDGVQHKLERDLEKNKAFKKAGIKLIRVRVPSLPKMEGIPVFIHKFPKRDSSLKKCILDVFQYLAKNFPLSERERETIQDLQQLDIAEDRPRIYAQYLSLIKEKSIAIDQTLKKEWDHEKNKGINPYFISLGSTKQVWWQCQKDPTHRWEAEVYSRSAGNGCPFCSNVKLHPTNCLATVRADLAAQWHPTRNGNLTPNDVVSGTKKRVWWSCPKDVTHEWQAAVSSRVSGTGCPFCSNQKLHISNCLATVKPDLAKEWHPTKNGDKTPFDVTAGSGAKAWWQCLKDKSHEWEAPIKDRGIKSNCPYCSNRKVSLTNCLAATNPNLAKQWHPEKNGRLTPFHLTEGSERAVWWQCPKNPEHEWKVPVYYRKAGNNCPICAGKVVHESNSLATIYPDIAKQWHPTKNGALKPKHVTKASKKKVWWVCRFNPSHEWEATIANRTTRGSGCPRCRKKPL
;
A
#
# COMPACT_ATOMS: atom_id res chain seq x y z
N MET A 1 16.63 111.78 -96.49
CA MET A 1 16.45 110.31 -96.53
C MET A 1 16.73 109.69 -95.15
N LYS A 2 15.70 109.15 -94.49
CA LYS A 2 15.63 107.74 -94.09
C LYS A 2 14.43 107.19 -94.87
N LYS A 3 14.62 106.22 -95.78
CA LYS A 3 13.52 105.67 -96.58
C LYS A 3 12.58 104.93 -95.61
N ARG A 4 11.33 105.39 -95.44
CA ARG A 4 10.33 104.68 -94.63
C ARG A 4 9.79 103.53 -95.48
N LEU A 5 10.00 102.29 -95.04
CA LEU A 5 9.47 101.09 -95.70
C LEU A 5 7.97 100.92 -95.41
N SER A 6 7.23 100.51 -96.43
CA SER A 6 5.79 100.19 -96.37
C SER A 6 5.51 98.94 -95.53
N LEU A 7 4.25 98.74 -95.14
CA LEU A 7 3.82 97.54 -94.41
C LEU A 7 4.06 96.28 -95.24
N ALA A 8 3.80 96.33 -96.55
CA ALA A 8 4.07 95.24 -97.48
C ALA A 8 5.55 94.82 -97.50
N GLU A 9 6.47 95.79 -97.43
CA GLU A 9 7.91 95.52 -97.46
C GLU A 9 8.44 94.93 -96.14
N THR A 10 7.87 95.27 -94.98
CA THR A 10 8.41 94.83 -93.68
C THR A 10 7.63 93.70 -93.02
N SER A 11 6.39 93.44 -93.42
CA SER A 11 5.52 92.45 -92.76
C SER A 11 4.49 91.81 -93.71
N PRO A 12 4.93 91.00 -94.71
CA PRO A 12 4.04 90.40 -95.71
C PRO A 12 2.94 89.52 -95.13
N ASP A 13 3.23 88.78 -94.05
CA ASP A 13 2.24 87.89 -93.41
C ASP A 13 1.06 88.64 -92.82
N VAL A 14 1.29 89.87 -92.34
CA VAL A 14 0.24 90.73 -91.78
C VAL A 14 -0.65 91.27 -92.89
N CYS A 15 -0.12 91.47 -94.10
CA CYS A 15 -0.88 91.92 -95.27
C CYS A 15 -1.94 90.90 -95.73
N ASN A 16 -1.76 89.60 -95.46
CA ASN A 16 -2.79 88.58 -95.72
C ASN A 16 -4.07 88.79 -94.91
N GLU A 17 -3.98 89.57 -93.83
CA GLU A 17 -5.12 89.91 -92.98
C GLU A 17 -5.68 91.31 -93.31
N TRP A 18 -5.17 92.00 -94.34
CA TRP A 18 -5.73 93.26 -94.82
C TRP A 18 -7.13 93.03 -95.37
N HIS A 19 -8.10 93.86 -94.98
CA HIS A 19 -9.46 93.67 -95.45
C HIS A 19 -9.58 94.03 -96.95
N PRO A 20 -10.15 93.16 -97.81
CA PRO A 20 -10.15 93.35 -99.26
C PRO A 20 -10.98 94.56 -99.75
N MET A 21 -12.07 94.93 -99.05
CA MET A 21 -12.97 96.01 -99.50
C MET A 21 -13.11 97.22 -98.54
N LYS A 22 -12.87 97.06 -97.23
CA LYS A 22 -13.16 98.10 -96.22
C LYS A 22 -12.09 99.18 -96.05
N ASN A 23 -10.94 99.04 -96.74
CA ASN A 23 -9.86 100.02 -96.69
C ASN A 23 -9.85 100.99 -97.87
N GLY A 24 -10.88 100.96 -98.73
CA GLY A 24 -10.94 101.78 -99.96
C GLY A 24 -9.78 101.47 -100.90
N ASP A 25 -9.24 102.49 -101.58
CA ASP A 25 -8.13 102.36 -102.54
C ASP A 25 -6.75 102.19 -101.87
N MET A 26 -6.67 102.22 -100.54
CA MET A 26 -5.41 102.09 -99.81
C MET A 26 -4.93 100.65 -99.78
N THR A 27 -3.73 100.44 -100.29
CA THR A 27 -3.05 99.15 -100.27
C THR A 27 -2.01 99.08 -99.14
N PRO A 28 -1.56 97.88 -98.72
CA PRO A 28 -0.46 97.73 -97.76
C PRO A 28 0.87 98.37 -98.21
N TYR A 29 1.01 98.74 -99.49
CA TYR A 29 2.17 99.47 -100.02
C TYR A 29 2.11 100.96 -99.71
N ASP A 30 0.91 101.52 -99.53
CA ASP A 30 0.69 102.97 -99.35
C ASP A 30 0.84 103.41 -97.88
N VAL A 31 1.02 102.46 -96.96
CA VAL A 31 1.06 102.72 -95.52
C VAL A 31 2.39 102.27 -94.93
N ALA A 32 3.09 103.20 -94.26
CA ALA A 32 4.31 102.90 -93.54
C ALA A 32 4.06 101.84 -92.44
N SER A 33 4.98 100.89 -92.28
CA SER A 33 4.77 99.76 -91.37
C SER A 33 4.61 100.10 -89.88
N GLY A 34 5.10 101.27 -89.47
CA GLY A 34 4.92 101.82 -88.13
C GLY A 34 3.78 102.83 -88.00
N SER A 35 2.85 102.85 -88.96
CA SER A 35 1.77 103.85 -89.00
C SER A 35 0.74 103.64 -87.87
N ASP A 36 0.33 104.74 -87.24
CA ASP A 36 -0.78 104.75 -86.27
C ASP A 36 -2.16 104.83 -86.93
N ARG A 37 -2.22 104.67 -88.26
CA ARG A 37 -3.48 104.62 -89.00
C ARG A 37 -4.25 103.35 -88.66
N LYS A 38 -5.52 103.52 -88.31
CA LYS A 38 -6.48 102.43 -88.19
C LYS A 38 -6.95 102.00 -89.57
N VAL A 39 -6.92 100.70 -89.81
CA VAL A 39 -7.43 100.07 -91.02
C VAL A 39 -8.21 98.82 -90.63
N TRP A 40 -9.07 98.38 -91.53
CA TRP A 40 -9.82 97.14 -91.39
C TRP A 40 -8.97 95.93 -91.72
N TRP A 41 -9.16 94.91 -90.89
CA TRP A 41 -8.51 93.62 -91.00
C TRP A 41 -9.56 92.52 -91.04
N LEU A 42 -9.25 91.47 -91.79
CA LEU A 42 -10.09 90.29 -91.94
C LEU A 42 -9.31 89.09 -91.40
N CYS A 43 -9.93 88.32 -90.50
CA CYS A 43 -9.20 87.26 -89.83
C CYS A 43 -8.92 86.14 -90.84
N LYS A 44 -7.69 85.63 -90.81
CA LYS A 44 -7.35 84.45 -91.60
C LYS A 44 -8.07 83.19 -91.15
N ARG A 45 -8.44 83.09 -89.86
CA ARG A 45 -9.06 81.88 -89.27
C ARG A 45 -10.58 81.83 -89.42
N ASP A 46 -11.24 82.98 -89.33
CA ASP A 46 -12.71 83.07 -89.39
C ASP A 46 -13.08 84.34 -90.15
N LYS A 47 -13.64 84.17 -91.36
CA LYS A 47 -13.98 85.29 -92.23
C LYS A 47 -15.13 86.15 -91.70
N SER A 48 -15.84 85.71 -90.66
CA SER A 48 -16.81 86.55 -89.95
C SER A 48 -16.15 87.56 -88.99
N HIS A 49 -14.87 87.36 -88.66
CA HIS A 49 -14.11 88.27 -87.82
C HIS A 49 -13.45 89.37 -88.66
N GLU A 50 -14.16 90.48 -88.76
CA GLU A 50 -13.66 91.74 -89.29
C GLU A 50 -13.45 92.74 -88.14
N TRP A 51 -12.30 93.40 -88.11
CA TRP A 51 -12.03 94.40 -87.07
C TRP A 51 -11.15 95.53 -87.57
N GLU A 52 -11.36 96.70 -86.99
CA GLU A 52 -10.47 97.83 -87.17
C GLU A 52 -9.33 97.79 -86.14
N ALA A 53 -8.09 97.92 -86.61
CA ALA A 53 -6.91 98.03 -85.74
C ALA A 53 -5.84 98.91 -86.37
N VAL A 54 -4.99 99.46 -85.51
CA VAL A 54 -3.85 100.28 -85.91
C VAL A 54 -2.79 99.41 -86.60
N VAL A 55 -2.23 99.89 -87.72
CA VAL A 55 -1.20 99.18 -88.49
C VAL A 55 0.04 98.84 -87.65
N SER A 56 0.56 99.78 -86.86
CA SER A 56 1.70 99.56 -85.96
C SER A 56 1.44 98.44 -84.95
N SER A 57 0.23 98.32 -84.40
CA SER A 57 -0.16 97.27 -83.44
C SER A 57 -0.16 95.87 -84.08
N ARG A 58 -0.62 95.77 -85.34
CA ARG A 58 -0.61 94.50 -86.08
C ARG A 58 0.79 94.01 -86.40
N LYS A 59 1.71 94.93 -86.74
CA LYS A 59 3.14 94.62 -86.93
C LYS A 59 3.77 94.00 -85.69
N TYR A 60 3.46 94.53 -84.49
CA TYR A 60 4.00 94.02 -83.23
C TYR A 60 3.26 92.79 -82.66
N GLY A 61 2.43 92.12 -83.46
CA GLY A 61 1.87 90.80 -83.13
C GLY A 61 0.45 90.80 -82.57
N ALA A 62 -0.26 91.93 -82.55
CA ALA A 62 -1.68 91.93 -82.18
C ALA A 62 -2.52 91.20 -83.25
N GLY A 63 -3.21 90.13 -82.87
CA GLY A 63 -4.05 89.31 -83.75
C GLY A 63 -5.53 89.69 -83.73
N CYS A 64 -6.39 88.80 -84.25
CA CYS A 64 -7.84 88.99 -84.25
C CYS A 64 -8.42 89.03 -82.82
N PRO A 65 -9.11 90.12 -82.41
CA PRO A 65 -9.64 90.27 -81.05
C PRO A 65 -10.79 89.30 -80.73
N TYR A 66 -11.49 88.79 -81.74
CA TYR A 66 -12.53 87.78 -81.54
C TYR A 66 -11.92 86.39 -81.29
N CYS A 67 -10.91 85.99 -82.09
CA CYS A 67 -10.18 84.74 -81.86
C CYS A 67 -9.38 84.75 -80.55
N ALA A 68 -8.88 85.92 -80.15
CA ALA A 68 -8.19 86.10 -78.86
C ALA A 68 -9.17 86.15 -77.66
N GLY A 69 -10.49 86.07 -77.89
CA GLY A 69 -11.48 86.13 -76.82
C GLY A 69 -11.56 87.49 -76.13
N GLN A 70 -11.24 88.57 -76.85
CA GLN A 70 -11.32 89.96 -76.37
C GLN A 70 -12.61 90.67 -76.81
N LYS A 71 -13.23 90.25 -77.92
CA LYS A 71 -14.55 90.72 -78.36
C LYS A 71 -15.52 89.56 -78.58
N ALA A 72 -16.77 89.75 -78.18
CA ALA A 72 -17.88 88.84 -78.51
C ALA A 72 -18.29 89.05 -79.97
N GLY A 73 -18.43 87.94 -80.68
CA GLY A 73 -18.90 87.84 -82.04
C GLY A 73 -19.79 86.60 -82.19
N PRO A 74 -20.38 86.38 -83.37
CA PRO A 74 -21.40 85.35 -83.58
C PRO A 74 -20.96 83.93 -83.18
N SER A 75 -19.68 83.59 -83.39
CA SER A 75 -19.13 82.25 -83.16
C SER A 75 -18.56 82.03 -81.74
N ASN A 76 -18.38 83.08 -80.92
CA ASN A 76 -17.69 82.98 -79.62
C ASN A 76 -18.47 83.54 -78.41
N CYS A 77 -19.71 84.01 -78.59
CA CYS A 77 -20.55 84.52 -77.51
C CYS A 77 -21.11 83.42 -76.57
N LEU A 78 -21.64 83.83 -75.41
CA LEU A 78 -22.20 82.94 -74.39
C LEU A 78 -23.40 82.15 -74.92
N ALA A 79 -24.26 82.77 -75.72
CA ALA A 79 -25.41 82.10 -76.35
C ALA A 79 -24.96 80.92 -77.22
N THR A 80 -23.90 81.10 -78.00
CA THR A 80 -23.40 80.09 -78.95
C THR A 80 -22.57 79.02 -78.25
N GLN A 81 -21.65 79.41 -77.35
CA GLN A 81 -20.72 78.46 -76.73
C GLN A 81 -21.27 77.75 -75.48
N ALA A 82 -22.28 78.32 -74.81
CA ALA A 82 -22.87 77.74 -73.60
C ALA A 82 -24.40 77.91 -73.55
N PRO A 83 -25.16 77.30 -74.49
CA PRO A 83 -26.60 77.52 -74.62
C PRO A 83 -27.41 77.13 -73.37
N ARG A 84 -27.04 76.04 -72.69
CA ARG A 84 -27.71 75.61 -71.45
C ARG A 84 -27.52 76.60 -70.29
N ILE A 85 -26.37 77.27 -70.23
CA ILE A 85 -26.12 78.30 -69.22
C ILE A 85 -26.87 79.58 -69.60
N ALA A 86 -26.93 79.91 -70.91
CA ALA A 86 -27.72 81.03 -71.40
C ALA A 86 -29.23 80.89 -71.11
N GLU A 87 -29.79 79.67 -71.02
CA GLU A 87 -31.17 79.44 -70.56
C GLU A 87 -31.42 79.89 -69.10
N GLU A 88 -30.38 79.87 -68.26
CA GLU A 88 -30.48 80.33 -66.86
C GLU A 88 -30.29 81.85 -66.74
N TRP A 89 -30.14 82.57 -67.85
CA TRP A 89 -30.02 84.02 -67.83
C TRP A 89 -31.31 84.65 -67.29
N HIS A 90 -31.20 85.55 -66.32
CA HIS A 90 -32.38 86.16 -65.76
C HIS A 90 -33.10 87.03 -66.82
N PRO A 91 -34.43 86.89 -67.00
CA PRO A 91 -35.15 87.52 -68.11
C PRO A 91 -35.16 89.06 -68.05
N THR A 92 -35.20 89.66 -66.85
CA THR A 92 -35.35 91.12 -66.70
C THR A 92 -34.23 91.85 -65.93
N LYS A 93 -33.37 91.14 -65.19
CA LYS A 93 -32.39 91.77 -64.26
C LYS A 93 -31.03 92.12 -64.89
N ASN A 94 -30.82 91.81 -66.16
CA ASN A 94 -29.54 92.03 -66.86
C ASN A 94 -29.53 93.23 -67.83
N GLY A 95 -30.59 94.04 -67.82
CA GLY A 95 -30.71 95.23 -68.67
C GLY A 95 -30.63 94.89 -70.17
N ILE A 96 -29.90 95.69 -70.95
CA ILE A 96 -29.75 95.52 -72.41
C ILE A 96 -28.79 94.39 -72.82
N LEU A 97 -28.05 93.81 -71.86
CA LEU A 97 -27.06 92.77 -72.17
C LEU A 97 -27.75 91.43 -72.40
N THR A 98 -27.51 90.85 -73.57
CA THR A 98 -27.96 89.50 -73.89
C THR A 98 -26.79 88.51 -73.85
N PRO A 99 -27.06 87.19 -73.75
CA PRO A 99 -26.02 86.17 -73.91
C PRO A 99 -25.26 86.24 -75.25
N LYS A 100 -25.76 86.97 -76.27
CA LYS A 100 -25.06 87.15 -77.55
C LYS A 100 -23.99 88.25 -77.50
N ASP A 101 -24.10 89.19 -76.57
CA ASP A 101 -23.21 90.36 -76.47
C ASP A 101 -21.98 90.11 -75.59
N ILE A 102 -21.88 88.92 -74.98
CA ILE A 102 -20.90 88.62 -73.95
C ILE A 102 -20.20 87.29 -74.19
N LEU A 103 -18.94 87.19 -73.78
CA LEU A 103 -18.16 85.95 -73.87
C LEU A 103 -18.43 85.03 -72.67
N PRO A 104 -18.36 83.69 -72.83
CA PRO A 104 -18.52 82.74 -71.72
C PRO A 104 -17.51 82.93 -70.58
N ARG A 105 -16.33 83.48 -70.86
CA ARG A 105 -15.28 83.74 -69.87
C ARG A 105 -15.32 85.17 -69.31
N SER A 106 -16.39 85.91 -69.56
CA SER A 106 -16.54 87.28 -69.08
C SER A 106 -16.52 87.34 -67.55
N SER A 107 -15.80 88.34 -67.01
CA SER A 107 -15.82 88.69 -65.60
C SER A 107 -17.03 89.54 -65.20
N LYS A 108 -17.93 89.87 -66.13
CA LYS A 108 -19.17 90.58 -65.80
C LYS A 108 -20.05 89.73 -64.88
N ARG A 109 -20.62 90.38 -63.87
CA ARG A 109 -21.58 89.81 -62.93
C ARG A 109 -22.99 90.09 -63.44
N VAL A 110 -23.78 89.04 -63.55
CA VAL A 110 -25.14 89.08 -64.09
C VAL A 110 -26.04 88.22 -63.21
N TRP A 111 -27.34 88.46 -63.31
CA TRP A 111 -28.36 87.70 -62.63
C TRP A 111 -28.70 86.43 -63.39
N TRP A 112 -28.90 85.37 -62.62
CA TRP A 112 -29.28 84.03 -63.05
C TRP A 112 -30.58 83.64 -62.36
N LEU A 113 -31.39 82.84 -63.04
CA LEU A 113 -32.63 82.29 -62.52
C LEU A 113 -32.52 80.75 -62.53
N CYS A 114 -32.87 80.12 -61.41
CA CYS A 114 -32.60 78.69 -61.28
C CYS A 114 -33.64 77.92 -62.06
N LYS A 115 -33.18 77.01 -62.92
CA LYS A 115 -34.06 76.11 -63.64
C LYS A 115 -34.82 75.13 -62.73
N LYS A 116 -34.28 74.80 -61.55
CA LYS A 116 -34.90 73.85 -60.60
C LYS A 116 -35.99 74.49 -59.75
N ASP A 117 -35.78 75.73 -59.34
CA ASP A 117 -36.71 76.48 -58.49
C ASP A 117 -36.69 77.95 -58.93
N PRO A 118 -37.73 78.42 -59.63
CA PRO A 118 -37.80 79.80 -60.11
C PRO A 118 -37.78 80.85 -58.99
N THR A 119 -37.97 80.47 -57.71
CA THR A 119 -37.80 81.40 -56.57
C THR A 119 -36.32 81.67 -56.28
N HIS A 120 -35.42 80.82 -56.78
CA HIS A 120 -33.99 81.00 -56.64
C HIS A 120 -33.42 81.89 -57.74
N GLU A 121 -33.25 83.16 -57.40
CA GLU A 121 -32.52 84.13 -58.19
C GLU A 121 -31.18 84.49 -57.53
N TRP A 122 -30.12 84.62 -58.32
CA TRP A 122 -28.82 85.02 -57.79
C TRP A 122 -27.98 85.76 -58.82
N ASP A 123 -27.15 86.69 -58.36
CA ASP A 123 -26.08 87.27 -59.16
C ASP A 123 -24.83 86.40 -59.11
N ALA A 124 -24.16 86.22 -60.25
CA ALA A 124 -22.85 85.57 -60.32
C ALA A 124 -22.07 86.05 -61.54
N ILE A 125 -20.74 85.93 -61.44
CA ILE A 125 -19.82 86.20 -62.55
C ILE A 125 -20.01 85.13 -63.62
N ILE A 126 -20.11 85.54 -64.89
CA ILE A 126 -20.38 84.65 -66.03
C ILE A 126 -19.34 83.52 -66.13
N SER A 127 -18.05 83.83 -66.01
CA SER A 127 -16.98 82.83 -66.04
C SER A 127 -17.06 81.78 -64.92
N SER A 128 -17.58 82.14 -63.75
CA SER A 128 -17.81 81.18 -62.64
C SER A 128 -18.99 80.27 -62.95
N ARG A 129 -20.05 80.81 -63.57
CA ARG A 129 -21.22 80.02 -63.97
C ARG A 129 -20.92 79.06 -65.10
N THR A 130 -20.18 79.50 -66.12
CA THR A 130 -19.71 78.62 -67.20
C THR A 130 -18.65 77.62 -66.72
N GLY A 131 -17.92 77.94 -65.65
CA GLY A 131 -17.00 77.03 -64.96
C GLY A 131 -17.65 75.96 -64.07
N GLY A 132 -18.99 75.93 -63.96
CA GLY A 132 -19.74 74.86 -63.29
C GLY A 132 -20.39 75.23 -61.94
N ALA A 133 -20.21 76.44 -61.42
CA ALA A 133 -20.77 76.83 -60.11
C ALA A 133 -22.29 77.07 -60.17
N GLY A 134 -23.15 76.14 -59.74
CA GLY A 134 -24.61 76.23 -59.87
C GLY A 134 -25.34 77.21 -58.93
N CYS A 135 -26.65 77.02 -58.74
CA CYS A 135 -27.46 77.84 -57.83
C CYS A 135 -26.99 77.70 -56.37
N PRO A 136 -26.59 78.80 -55.70
CA PRO A 136 -26.06 78.76 -54.34
C PRO A 136 -27.11 78.41 -53.28
N ILE A 137 -28.40 78.60 -53.56
CA ILE A 137 -29.49 78.25 -52.63
C ILE A 137 -29.73 76.73 -52.64
N CYS A 138 -29.83 76.13 -53.84
CA CYS A 138 -29.92 74.68 -54.00
C CYS A 138 -28.68 73.95 -53.44
N ALA A 139 -27.50 74.56 -53.58
CA ALA A 139 -26.26 74.01 -53.05
C ALA A 139 -26.11 74.18 -51.52
N GLY A 140 -27.08 74.82 -50.84
CA GLY A 140 -27.00 75.07 -49.40
C GLY A 140 -25.89 76.04 -49.01
N GLN A 141 -25.53 76.96 -49.90
CA GLN A 141 -24.50 77.99 -49.69
C GLN A 141 -25.11 79.36 -49.33
N ARG A 142 -26.42 79.56 -49.54
CA ARG A 142 -27.18 80.74 -49.12
C ARG A 142 -28.45 80.30 -48.38
N VAL A 143 -28.76 80.98 -47.27
CA VAL A 143 -29.97 80.72 -46.48
C VAL A 143 -31.21 81.16 -47.25
N HIS A 144 -32.23 80.32 -47.21
CA HIS A 144 -33.55 80.54 -47.79
C HIS A 144 -34.59 79.83 -46.92
N GLN A 145 -35.86 80.24 -47.01
CA GLN A 145 -36.94 79.68 -46.16
C GLN A 145 -37.05 78.15 -46.29
N SER A 146 -36.75 77.60 -47.48
CA SER A 146 -36.77 76.16 -47.75
C SER A 146 -35.59 75.37 -47.15
N ASN A 147 -34.52 76.02 -46.67
CA ASN A 147 -33.31 75.34 -46.20
C ASN A 147 -32.85 75.73 -44.77
N SER A 148 -33.67 76.47 -44.03
CA SER A 148 -33.39 76.88 -42.65
C SER A 148 -33.42 75.70 -41.65
N LEU A 149 -32.77 75.86 -40.49
CA LEU A 149 -32.79 74.89 -39.38
C LEU A 149 -34.21 74.70 -38.85
N ALA A 150 -34.98 75.77 -38.69
CA ALA A 150 -36.36 75.71 -38.24
C ALA A 150 -37.23 74.82 -39.15
N THR A 151 -37.10 75.02 -40.46
CA THR A 151 -37.89 74.31 -41.48
C THR A 151 -37.49 72.85 -41.57
N LEU A 152 -36.18 72.55 -41.59
CA LEU A 152 -35.69 71.19 -41.83
C LEU A 152 -35.61 70.32 -40.56
N ASN A 153 -35.51 70.91 -39.36
CA ASN A 153 -35.53 70.16 -38.10
C ASN A 153 -36.15 70.97 -36.93
N PRO A 154 -37.50 70.97 -36.82
CA PRO A 154 -38.22 71.68 -35.76
C PRO A 154 -37.88 71.21 -34.35
N MET A 155 -37.55 69.93 -34.17
CA MET A 155 -37.20 69.37 -32.85
C MET A 155 -35.86 69.89 -32.36
N LEU A 156 -34.85 69.95 -33.24
CA LEU A 156 -33.57 70.55 -32.89
C LEU A 156 -33.71 72.06 -32.65
N ALA A 157 -34.58 72.75 -33.39
CA ALA A 157 -34.89 74.16 -33.15
C ALA A 157 -35.49 74.43 -31.76
N LYS A 158 -36.19 73.47 -31.13
CA LYS A 158 -36.68 73.61 -29.74
C LYS A 158 -35.55 73.66 -28.70
N GLU A 159 -34.39 73.12 -29.02
CA GLU A 159 -33.20 73.21 -28.16
C GLU A 159 -32.42 74.51 -28.38
N TRP A 160 -32.89 75.41 -29.24
CA TRP A 160 -32.27 76.72 -29.42
C TRP A 160 -32.38 77.53 -28.14
N HIS A 161 -31.28 78.12 -27.68
CA HIS A 161 -31.33 78.91 -26.46
C HIS A 161 -32.21 80.16 -26.67
N PRO A 162 -33.17 80.47 -25.77
CA PRO A 162 -34.16 81.52 -25.98
C PRO A 162 -33.56 82.95 -26.02
N THR A 163 -32.50 83.23 -25.26
CA THR A 163 -31.95 84.60 -25.14
C THR A 163 -30.47 84.77 -25.55
N LYS A 164 -29.65 83.71 -25.57
CA LYS A 164 -28.18 83.83 -25.77
C LYS A 164 -27.71 83.91 -27.22
N ASN A 165 -28.61 83.73 -28.19
CA ASN A 165 -28.27 83.83 -29.62
C ASN A 165 -28.52 85.22 -30.23
N GLY A 166 -28.81 86.23 -29.40
CA GLY A 166 -29.11 87.58 -29.86
C GLY A 166 -30.33 87.60 -30.78
N THR A 167 -30.20 88.25 -31.94
CA THR A 167 -31.27 88.34 -32.95
C THR A 167 -31.34 87.14 -33.89
N LEU A 168 -30.41 86.18 -33.81
CA LEU A 168 -30.42 85.00 -34.69
C LEU A 168 -31.48 84.00 -34.24
N THR A 169 -32.40 83.69 -35.16
CA THR A 169 -33.39 82.63 -34.98
C THR A 169 -33.00 81.37 -35.76
N PRO A 170 -33.61 80.21 -35.44
CA PRO A 170 -33.46 79.01 -36.25
C PRO A 170 -33.87 79.16 -37.73
N HIS A 171 -34.61 80.22 -38.10
CA HIS A 171 -34.97 80.51 -39.49
C HIS A 171 -33.84 81.22 -40.25
N ASP A 172 -32.95 81.90 -39.54
CA ASP A 172 -31.86 82.71 -40.12
C ASP A 172 -30.58 81.89 -40.35
N VAL A 173 -30.59 80.61 -40.00
CA VAL A 173 -29.44 79.70 -40.14
C VAL A 173 -29.82 78.48 -40.95
N MET A 174 -28.94 78.04 -41.85
CA MET A 174 -29.14 76.80 -42.60
C MET A 174 -29.02 75.58 -41.67
N TYR A 175 -29.78 74.51 -41.94
CA TYR A 175 -29.74 73.27 -41.14
C TYR A 175 -28.33 72.63 -41.05
N GLY A 176 -27.49 72.85 -42.06
CA GLY A 176 -26.10 72.38 -42.10
C GLY A 176 -25.06 73.44 -41.74
N SER A 177 -25.45 74.55 -41.11
CA SER A 177 -24.58 75.71 -40.88
C SER A 177 -23.40 75.39 -39.95
N ASP A 178 -22.23 75.94 -40.28
CA ASP A 178 -21.03 75.91 -39.43
C ASP A 178 -21.08 77.02 -38.33
N LYS A 179 -22.20 77.75 -38.19
CA LYS A 179 -22.40 78.72 -37.10
C LYS A 179 -22.46 78.01 -35.74
N THR A 180 -21.69 78.54 -34.78
CA THR A 180 -21.75 78.16 -33.36
C THR A 180 -22.80 78.99 -32.66
N VAL A 181 -23.73 78.32 -31.98
CA VAL A 181 -24.86 78.94 -31.28
C VAL A 181 -25.06 78.29 -29.92
N TRP A 182 -25.76 78.99 -29.04
CA TRP A 182 -26.17 78.50 -27.73
C TRP A 182 -27.38 77.58 -27.84
N TRP A 183 -27.31 76.46 -27.13
CA TRP A 183 -28.35 75.46 -26.99
C TRP A 183 -28.74 75.31 -25.53
N LEU A 184 -30.00 74.96 -25.30
CA LEU A 184 -30.58 74.68 -24.00
C LEU A 184 -31.08 73.23 -23.99
N CYS A 185 -30.73 72.47 -22.96
CA CYS A 185 -31.05 71.05 -22.93
C CYS A 185 -32.52 70.87 -22.56
N ILE A 186 -33.24 70.08 -23.35
CA ILE A 186 -34.63 69.78 -23.06
C ILE A 186 -34.81 68.94 -21.79
N ASN A 187 -33.79 68.14 -21.41
CA ASN A 187 -33.85 67.24 -20.25
C ASN A 187 -33.46 67.93 -18.93
N ASN A 188 -32.64 68.98 -19.00
CA ASN A 188 -32.29 69.79 -17.83
C ASN A 188 -32.04 71.23 -18.29
N PRO A 189 -32.95 72.17 -17.98
CA PRO A 189 -32.81 73.59 -18.33
C PRO A 189 -31.57 74.28 -17.73
N GLU A 190 -30.91 73.70 -16.72
CA GLU A 190 -29.63 74.22 -16.23
C GLU A 190 -28.47 73.94 -17.19
N HIS A 191 -28.64 72.98 -18.10
CA HIS A 191 -27.62 72.63 -19.07
C HIS A 191 -27.71 73.50 -20.32
N GLU A 192 -26.88 74.52 -20.35
CA GLU A 192 -26.64 75.38 -21.50
C GLU A 192 -25.23 75.14 -22.09
N TRP A 193 -25.13 75.12 -23.42
CA TRP A 193 -23.84 74.95 -24.08
C TRP A 193 -23.80 75.58 -25.47
N THR A 194 -22.61 75.90 -25.94
CA THR A 194 -22.39 76.29 -27.33
C THR A 194 -22.05 75.07 -28.19
N ALA A 195 -22.64 74.98 -29.38
CA ALA A 195 -22.26 73.99 -30.38
C ALA A 195 -22.57 74.48 -31.79
N VAL A 196 -21.83 73.94 -32.76
CA VAL A 196 -22.08 74.18 -34.18
C VAL A 196 -23.39 73.49 -34.62
N VAL A 197 -24.24 74.19 -35.37
CA VAL A 197 -25.52 73.67 -35.88
C VAL A 197 -25.33 72.35 -36.65
N LYS A 198 -24.32 72.28 -37.52
CA LYS A 198 -23.93 71.06 -38.24
C LYS A 198 -23.57 69.88 -37.32
N SER A 199 -22.89 70.12 -36.19
CA SER A 199 -22.55 69.06 -35.23
C SER A 199 -23.78 68.55 -34.48
N ARG A 200 -24.73 69.44 -34.19
CA ARG A 200 -26.03 69.07 -33.62
C ARG A 200 -26.88 68.26 -34.59
N LYS A 201 -26.92 68.65 -35.87
CA LYS A 201 -27.51 67.87 -36.97
C LYS A 201 -26.95 66.44 -37.01
N ASN A 202 -25.65 66.27 -36.79
CA ASN A 202 -25.00 64.95 -36.79
C ASN A 202 -25.21 64.15 -35.49
N GLY A 203 -26.13 64.56 -34.60
CA GLY A 203 -26.52 63.81 -33.40
C GLY A 203 -25.74 64.14 -32.13
N SER A 204 -24.98 65.25 -32.10
CA SER A 204 -24.33 65.69 -30.84
C SER A 204 -25.39 66.15 -29.84
N ALA A 205 -25.55 65.42 -28.73
CA ALA A 205 -26.44 65.76 -27.62
C ALA A 205 -25.78 66.72 -26.61
N CYS A 206 -26.52 67.08 -25.56
CA CYS A 206 -26.01 67.89 -24.45
C CYS A 206 -24.73 67.27 -23.84
N PRO A 207 -23.60 68.00 -23.82
CA PRO A 207 -22.32 67.48 -23.35
C PRO A 207 -22.29 67.27 -21.83
N ILE A 208 -23.15 67.96 -21.07
CA ILE A 208 -23.26 67.77 -19.61
C ILE A 208 -24.03 66.48 -19.32
N CYS A 209 -25.23 66.29 -19.89
CA CYS A 209 -25.97 65.01 -19.75
C CYS A 209 -25.15 63.79 -20.17
N ALA A 210 -24.31 63.94 -21.21
CA ALA A 210 -23.44 62.89 -21.69
C ALA A 210 -22.13 62.71 -20.89
N GLY A 211 -21.92 63.45 -19.79
CA GLY A 211 -20.73 63.36 -18.94
C GLY A 211 -19.42 63.83 -19.60
N ARG A 212 -19.52 64.56 -20.72
CA ARG A 212 -18.37 65.06 -21.51
C ARG A 212 -17.88 66.43 -21.05
N LYS A 213 -18.71 67.18 -20.31
CA LYS A 213 -18.38 68.46 -19.68
C LYS A 213 -18.54 68.34 -18.17
N VAL A 214 -17.59 68.91 -17.43
CA VAL A 214 -17.58 68.92 -15.96
C VAL A 214 -18.73 69.79 -15.44
N HIS A 215 -19.47 69.24 -14.48
CA HIS A 215 -20.60 69.84 -13.78
C HIS A 215 -20.69 69.17 -12.39
N PRO A 216 -21.27 69.80 -11.35
CA PRO A 216 -21.42 69.17 -10.04
C PRO A 216 -22.09 67.78 -10.05
N SER A 217 -22.95 67.50 -11.03
CA SER A 217 -23.59 66.19 -11.21
C SER A 217 -22.82 65.20 -12.08
N THR A 218 -21.71 65.60 -12.71
CA THR A 218 -20.95 64.78 -13.67
C THR A 218 -19.46 64.66 -13.33
N CYS A 219 -19.00 65.35 -12.29
CA CYS A 219 -17.64 65.25 -11.80
C CYS A 219 -17.33 63.86 -11.22
N LEU A 220 -16.05 63.50 -11.17
CA LEU A 220 -15.57 62.21 -10.69
C LEU A 220 -16.01 61.97 -9.24
N ALA A 221 -15.98 62.99 -8.38
CA ALA A 221 -16.43 62.90 -6.98
C ALA A 221 -17.91 62.49 -6.87
N ALA A 222 -18.78 63.07 -7.70
CA ALA A 222 -20.21 62.83 -7.65
C ALA A 222 -20.60 61.49 -8.31
N VAL A 223 -19.98 61.17 -9.45
CA VAL A 223 -20.33 59.98 -10.25
C VAL A 223 -19.64 58.72 -9.75
N ALA A 224 -18.43 58.82 -9.19
CA ALA A 224 -17.60 57.67 -8.81
C ALA A 224 -16.77 57.94 -7.54
N PRO A 225 -17.42 58.14 -6.37
CA PRO A 225 -16.78 58.55 -5.13
C PRO A 225 -15.73 57.55 -4.61
N GLU A 226 -15.85 56.27 -4.97
CA GLU A 226 -14.87 55.24 -4.65
C GLU A 226 -13.50 55.49 -5.29
N TYR A 227 -13.46 56.05 -6.50
CA TYR A 227 -12.22 56.44 -7.16
C TYR A 227 -11.69 57.77 -6.60
N ALA A 228 -12.56 58.70 -6.21
CA ALA A 228 -12.14 59.92 -5.54
C ALA A 228 -11.34 59.65 -4.25
N LYS A 229 -11.65 58.55 -3.55
CA LYS A 229 -10.87 58.09 -2.38
C LYS A 229 -9.47 57.55 -2.72
N GLU A 230 -9.21 57.21 -3.97
CA GLU A 230 -7.88 56.81 -4.48
C GLU A 230 -7.10 57.99 -5.06
N TRP A 231 -7.61 59.21 -4.89
CA TRP A 231 -6.94 60.42 -5.36
C TRP A 231 -5.71 60.73 -4.51
N HIS A 232 -4.58 61.02 -5.14
CA HIS A 232 -3.40 61.47 -4.41
C HIS A 232 -3.46 62.98 -4.18
N HIS A 233 -3.75 63.41 -2.95
CA HIS A 233 -3.95 64.84 -2.64
C HIS A 233 -2.69 65.71 -2.82
N GLU A 234 -1.52 65.24 -2.40
CA GLU A 234 -0.30 66.07 -2.48
C GLU A 234 0.27 66.18 -3.90
N LYS A 235 0.31 65.08 -4.66
CA LYS A 235 0.93 65.03 -6.00
C LYS A 235 0.06 65.62 -7.12
N ASN A 236 -1.24 65.78 -6.91
CA ASN A 236 -2.13 66.40 -7.89
C ASN A 236 -2.26 67.92 -7.73
N GLY A 237 -1.62 68.52 -6.72
CA GLY A 237 -1.70 69.96 -6.46
C GLY A 237 -3.15 70.41 -6.27
N ASP A 238 -3.55 71.45 -7.00
CA ASP A 238 -4.89 72.06 -6.89
C ASP A 238 -6.00 71.25 -7.61
N LEU A 239 -5.65 70.22 -8.40
CA LEU A 239 -6.65 69.40 -9.07
C LEU A 239 -7.38 68.48 -8.09
N THR A 240 -8.71 68.62 -8.04
CA THR A 240 -9.60 67.80 -7.20
C THR A 240 -10.46 66.85 -8.05
N PRO A 241 -11.02 65.80 -7.43
CA PRO A 241 -12.02 64.96 -8.10
C PRO A 241 -13.29 65.70 -8.57
N ASN A 242 -13.50 66.97 -8.19
CA ASN A 242 -14.62 67.77 -8.70
C ASN A 242 -14.33 68.40 -10.07
N ASP A 243 -13.07 68.50 -10.46
CA ASP A 243 -12.64 69.27 -11.63
C ASP A 243 -12.63 68.45 -12.92
N LEU A 244 -12.85 67.13 -12.84
CA LEU A 244 -12.75 66.20 -13.97
C LEU A 244 -13.96 65.27 -14.02
N THR A 245 -14.37 64.86 -15.23
CA THR A 245 -15.36 63.79 -15.39
C THR A 245 -14.68 62.42 -15.43
N ILE A 246 -15.45 61.35 -15.24
CA ILE A 246 -14.93 59.96 -15.30
C ILE A 246 -14.29 59.62 -16.64
N GLY A 247 -14.63 60.32 -17.73
CA GLY A 247 -14.09 60.12 -19.07
C GLY A 247 -12.81 60.90 -19.36
N SER A 248 -12.30 61.68 -18.40
CA SER A 248 -11.17 62.58 -18.62
C SER A 248 -9.88 61.84 -18.98
N HIS A 249 -9.17 62.38 -19.97
CA HIS A 249 -7.84 61.92 -20.37
C HIS A 249 -6.70 62.57 -19.56
N THR A 250 -7.01 63.44 -18.59
CA THR A 250 -6.02 64.03 -17.70
C THR A 250 -5.31 62.93 -16.91
N VAL A 251 -3.98 62.91 -16.95
CA VAL A 251 -3.14 62.05 -16.13
C VAL A 251 -3.05 62.63 -14.73
N VAL A 252 -3.39 61.82 -13.74
CA VAL A 252 -3.32 62.19 -12.33
C VAL A 252 -2.64 61.09 -11.53
N TRP A 253 -2.13 61.45 -10.36
CA TRP A 253 -1.60 60.53 -9.38
C TRP A 253 -2.73 59.89 -8.59
N TRP A 254 -2.67 58.57 -8.51
CA TRP A 254 -3.54 57.73 -7.71
C TRP A 254 -2.74 57.11 -6.58
N GLN A 255 -3.39 56.92 -5.44
CA GLN A 255 -2.86 56.22 -4.28
C GLN A 255 -3.77 55.03 -3.94
N CYS A 256 -3.20 53.85 -3.76
CA CYS A 256 -4.00 52.65 -3.54
C CYS A 256 -4.54 52.64 -2.11
N GLN A 257 -5.83 52.38 -1.94
CA GLN A 257 -6.40 52.19 -0.59
C GLN A 257 -5.87 50.97 0.15
N LYS A 258 -5.40 49.94 -0.58
CA LYS A 258 -4.91 48.69 0.03
C LYS A 258 -3.49 48.82 0.57
N ASP A 259 -2.66 49.59 -0.10
CA ASP A 259 -1.26 49.81 0.23
C ASP A 259 -0.92 51.25 -0.16
N PRO A 260 -0.89 52.20 0.79
CA PRO A 260 -0.65 53.62 0.49
C PRO A 260 0.71 53.88 -0.18
N SER A 261 1.67 52.95 -0.11
CA SER A 261 2.94 53.06 -0.85
C SER A 261 2.78 52.86 -2.36
N HIS A 262 1.64 52.32 -2.81
CA HIS A 262 1.32 52.15 -4.22
C HIS A 262 0.79 53.45 -4.80
N GLU A 263 1.70 54.23 -5.34
CA GLU A 263 1.39 55.47 -6.04
C GLU A 263 1.67 55.31 -7.53
N TRP A 264 0.71 55.69 -8.37
CA TRP A 264 0.87 55.59 -9.82
C TRP A 264 0.15 56.69 -10.59
N GLU A 265 0.70 57.03 -11.74
CA GLU A 265 0.06 57.90 -12.71
C GLU A 265 -0.84 57.09 -13.66
N SER A 266 -2.05 57.57 -13.88
CA SER A 266 -2.95 57.08 -14.92
C SER A 266 -3.97 58.15 -15.29
N THR A 267 -4.46 58.10 -16.52
CA THR A 267 -5.62 58.91 -16.91
C THR A 267 -6.84 58.52 -16.09
N VAL A 268 -7.71 59.50 -15.80
CA VAL A 268 -8.98 59.26 -15.09
C VAL A 268 -9.82 58.21 -15.80
N ASN A 269 -10.01 58.32 -17.12
CA ASN A 269 -10.81 57.34 -17.87
C ASN A 269 -10.28 55.92 -17.73
N ARG A 270 -8.95 55.75 -17.75
CA ARG A 270 -8.37 54.41 -17.75
C ARG A 270 -8.54 53.78 -16.37
N ARG A 271 -8.46 54.60 -15.32
CA ARG A 271 -8.70 54.17 -13.95
C ARG A 271 -10.18 53.78 -13.74
N THR A 272 -11.10 54.65 -14.13
CA THR A 272 -12.54 54.47 -13.92
C THR A 272 -13.17 53.39 -14.80
N SER A 273 -12.52 53.02 -15.91
CA SER A 273 -12.91 51.89 -16.77
C SER A 273 -12.55 50.50 -16.18
N GLY A 274 -12.13 50.44 -14.91
CA GLY A 274 -11.88 49.18 -14.19
C GLY A 274 -10.41 48.76 -14.08
N MET A 275 -9.45 49.64 -14.42
CA MET A 275 -8.02 49.34 -14.23
C MET A 275 -7.64 49.46 -12.76
N SER A 276 -7.44 48.32 -12.10
CA SER A 276 -6.97 48.24 -10.70
C SER A 276 -5.52 48.75 -10.52
N CYS A 277 -5.10 48.93 -9.26
CA CYS A 277 -3.74 49.39 -8.93
C CYS A 277 -2.70 48.51 -9.68
N PRO A 278 -1.75 49.10 -10.42
CA PRO A 278 -0.81 48.34 -11.25
C PRO A 278 0.14 47.46 -10.44
N TYR A 279 0.39 47.80 -9.17
CA TYR A 279 1.22 46.99 -8.28
C TYR A 279 0.41 45.86 -7.64
N CYS A 280 -0.81 46.10 -7.13
CA CYS A 280 -1.69 45.03 -6.63
C CYS A 280 -2.05 44.00 -7.71
N SER A 281 -2.23 44.43 -8.96
CA SER A 281 -2.53 43.56 -10.11
C SER A 281 -1.31 42.83 -10.67
N ASN A 282 -0.11 43.04 -10.10
CA ASN A 282 1.16 42.51 -10.60
C ASN A 282 1.45 42.88 -12.07
N SER A 283 1.05 44.10 -12.47
CA SER A 283 1.34 44.68 -13.78
C SER A 283 2.62 45.53 -13.78
N LYS A 284 2.98 46.13 -12.62
CA LYS A 284 4.26 46.81 -12.37
C LYS A 284 4.94 46.20 -11.12
N LEU A 285 6.26 46.08 -11.15
CA LEU A 285 7.06 45.59 -10.02
C LEU A 285 7.14 46.65 -8.91
N HIS A 286 7.04 46.19 -7.67
CA HIS A 286 7.20 46.95 -6.44
C HIS A 286 7.85 46.05 -5.38
N GLN A 287 8.47 46.65 -4.36
CA GLN A 287 9.08 45.90 -3.26
C GLN A 287 8.08 44.96 -2.56
N THR A 288 6.80 45.34 -2.47
CA THR A 288 5.75 44.53 -1.82
C THR A 288 5.16 43.44 -2.72
N ASN A 289 5.43 43.43 -4.03
CA ASN A 289 4.89 42.43 -4.97
C ASN A 289 5.97 41.61 -5.72
N CYS A 290 7.24 41.85 -5.43
CA CYS A 290 8.33 41.05 -5.95
C CYS A 290 8.23 39.59 -5.47
N LEU A 291 8.88 38.67 -6.17
CA LEU A 291 8.85 37.24 -5.83
C LEU A 291 9.41 37.00 -4.42
N ALA A 292 10.45 37.74 -4.02
CA ALA A 292 11.02 37.65 -2.67
C ALA A 292 10.00 37.97 -1.57
N ALA A 293 9.17 38.99 -1.78
CA ALA A 293 8.16 39.42 -0.82
C ALA A 293 6.93 38.51 -0.82
N VAL A 294 6.45 38.09 -1.99
CA VAL A 294 5.20 37.31 -2.12
C VAL A 294 5.42 35.81 -1.85
N CYS A 295 6.61 35.27 -2.14
CA CYS A 295 6.90 33.85 -1.92
C CYS A 295 8.37 33.62 -1.54
N PRO A 296 8.75 33.89 -0.28
CA PRO A 296 10.12 33.71 0.22
C PRO A 296 10.68 32.30 -0.01
N ASP A 297 9.86 31.27 0.22
CA ASP A 297 10.25 29.86 0.02
C ASP A 297 10.61 29.53 -1.43
N LEU A 298 9.93 30.19 -2.38
CA LEU A 298 10.25 30.02 -3.78
C LEU A 298 11.50 30.82 -4.13
N ALA A 299 11.63 32.05 -3.63
CA ALA A 299 12.84 32.87 -3.77
C ALA A 299 14.09 32.16 -3.19
N ALA A 300 13.95 31.39 -2.11
CA ALA A 300 15.04 30.58 -1.56
C ALA A 300 15.56 29.50 -2.53
N GLN A 301 14.75 29.08 -3.49
CA GLN A 301 15.11 28.10 -4.53
C GLN A 301 15.77 28.75 -5.75
N TRP A 302 16.05 30.06 -5.69
CA TRP A 302 16.72 30.80 -6.76
C TRP A 302 18.19 30.41 -6.86
N HIS A 303 18.64 30.05 -8.07
CA HIS A 303 20.03 29.65 -8.24
C HIS A 303 20.95 30.89 -8.33
N LYS A 304 21.66 31.19 -7.23
CA LYS A 304 22.50 32.40 -7.09
C LYS A 304 23.51 32.61 -8.22
N LYS A 305 24.32 31.60 -8.58
CA LYS A 305 25.39 31.77 -9.58
C LYS A 305 24.88 31.85 -11.03
N ARG A 306 23.98 30.95 -11.45
CA ARG A 306 23.52 30.84 -12.84
C ARG A 306 22.55 31.95 -13.29
N ASN A 307 21.97 32.70 -12.38
CA ASN A 307 21.11 33.85 -12.71
C ASN A 307 21.88 35.18 -12.81
N GLY A 308 23.20 35.17 -12.59
CA GLY A 308 24.01 36.39 -12.65
C GLY A 308 23.55 37.42 -11.62
N THR A 309 23.32 38.65 -12.08
CA THR A 309 22.86 39.76 -11.24
C THR A 309 21.36 39.76 -10.96
N LEU A 310 20.56 38.95 -11.67
CA LEU A 310 19.11 38.96 -11.51
C LEU A 310 18.67 38.29 -10.20
N THR A 311 18.00 39.06 -9.35
CA THR A 311 17.54 38.65 -8.01
C THR A 311 16.02 38.40 -7.95
N PRO A 312 15.52 37.63 -6.96
CA PRO A 312 14.09 37.49 -6.71
C PRO A 312 13.34 38.80 -6.41
N GLN A 313 14.05 39.85 -5.98
CA GLN A 313 13.49 41.18 -5.73
C GLN A 313 13.17 41.94 -7.02
N GLU A 314 13.82 41.57 -8.13
CA GLU A 314 13.73 42.24 -9.43
C GLU A 314 12.71 41.58 -10.39
N VAL A 315 11.93 40.62 -9.89
CA VAL A 315 10.93 39.89 -10.68
C VAL A 315 9.61 39.73 -9.93
N MET A 316 8.49 39.86 -10.63
CA MET A 316 7.17 39.52 -10.09
C MET A 316 6.90 38.01 -10.19
N SER A 317 6.03 37.51 -9.32
CA SER A 317 5.64 36.09 -9.27
C SER A 317 4.99 35.57 -10.56
N ASN A 318 4.28 36.42 -11.30
CA ASN A 318 3.65 36.10 -12.60
C ASN A 318 4.60 36.25 -13.81
N SER A 319 5.89 36.52 -13.58
CA SER A 319 6.85 36.80 -14.64
C SER A 319 7.07 35.60 -15.58
N LYS A 320 7.10 35.87 -16.89
CA LYS A 320 7.44 34.88 -17.93
C LYS A 320 8.96 34.73 -18.13
N LYS A 321 9.81 35.44 -17.37
CA LYS A 321 11.28 35.30 -17.44
C LYS A 321 11.70 33.88 -17.04
N ARG A 322 12.57 33.26 -17.84
CA ARG A 322 13.13 31.92 -17.59
C ARG A 322 14.43 32.03 -16.80
N VAL A 323 14.40 31.55 -15.56
CA VAL A 323 15.53 31.62 -14.62
C VAL A 323 15.90 30.22 -14.16
N TRP A 324 17.11 30.10 -13.62
CA TRP A 324 17.63 28.87 -13.04
C TRP A 324 17.17 28.73 -11.59
N TRP A 325 16.72 27.53 -11.27
CA TRP A 325 16.27 27.14 -9.95
C TRP A 325 17.11 25.99 -9.44
N GLN A 326 17.24 25.91 -8.12
CA GLN A 326 17.91 24.85 -7.41
C GLN A 326 16.92 24.14 -6.49
N CYS A 327 16.95 22.81 -6.47
CA CYS A 327 16.01 22.05 -5.66
C CYS A 327 16.44 22.12 -4.19
N PRO A 328 15.50 22.33 -3.24
CA PRO A 328 15.83 22.30 -1.83
C PRO A 328 16.13 20.88 -1.32
N LYS A 329 15.65 19.84 -2.01
CA LYS A 329 15.86 18.42 -1.61
C LYS A 329 17.18 17.85 -2.10
N GLU A 330 17.67 18.31 -3.24
CA GLU A 330 18.89 17.82 -3.86
C GLU A 330 19.60 18.98 -4.56
N SER A 331 20.73 19.40 -4.03
CA SER A 331 21.46 20.59 -4.48
C SER A 331 21.92 20.50 -5.94
N SER A 332 22.13 19.28 -6.45
CA SER A 332 22.55 19.05 -7.84
C SER A 332 21.41 19.25 -8.86
N HIS A 333 20.16 19.26 -8.40
CA HIS A 333 19.00 19.46 -9.28
C HIS A 333 18.86 20.94 -9.64
N VAL A 334 19.45 21.29 -10.77
CA VAL A 334 19.42 22.65 -11.31
C VAL A 334 18.67 22.68 -12.64
N TRP A 335 17.62 23.51 -12.75
CA TRP A 335 16.80 23.57 -13.97
C TRP A 335 16.35 24.99 -14.32
N LYS A 336 16.17 25.25 -15.62
CA LYS A 336 15.72 26.53 -16.15
C LYS A 336 14.24 26.48 -16.52
N THR A 337 13.40 27.30 -15.87
CA THR A 337 11.97 27.45 -16.19
C THR A 337 11.46 28.85 -15.81
N THR A 338 10.22 29.19 -16.16
CA THR A 338 9.63 30.51 -15.88
C THR A 338 9.24 30.68 -14.42
N VAL A 339 9.31 31.91 -13.91
CA VAL A 339 8.87 32.26 -12.55
C VAL A 339 7.38 31.96 -12.35
N ASN A 340 6.53 32.35 -13.30
CA ASN A 340 5.10 32.09 -13.26
C ASN A 340 4.76 30.60 -13.12
N LEU A 341 5.45 29.72 -13.86
CA LEU A 341 5.17 28.29 -13.79
C LEU A 341 5.59 27.72 -12.41
N ARG A 342 6.67 28.22 -11.83
CA ARG A 342 7.09 27.84 -10.48
C ARG A 342 6.10 28.32 -9.42
N TYR A 343 5.65 29.57 -9.53
CA TYR A 343 4.67 30.16 -8.62
C TYR A 343 3.33 29.41 -8.66
N ARG A 344 2.90 28.92 -9.84
CA ARG A 344 1.72 28.05 -10.00
C ARG A 344 1.89 26.62 -9.45
N GLY A 345 3.03 26.31 -8.82
CA GLY A 345 3.26 25.02 -8.16
C GLY A 345 4.08 24.00 -8.96
N SER A 346 4.72 24.38 -10.08
CA SER A 346 5.65 23.44 -10.72
C SER A 346 6.90 23.22 -9.84
N GLY A 347 7.07 21.99 -9.36
CA GLY A 347 8.22 21.57 -8.59
C GLY A 347 9.43 21.15 -9.44
N CYS A 348 10.46 20.63 -8.76
CA CYS A 348 11.66 20.09 -9.40
C CYS A 348 11.31 18.98 -10.41
N PRO A 349 11.69 19.10 -11.70
CA PRO A 349 11.36 18.12 -12.73
C PRO A 349 12.13 16.81 -12.57
N PHE A 350 13.26 16.82 -11.85
CA PHE A 350 14.04 15.62 -11.55
C PHE A 350 13.37 14.84 -10.40
N CYS A 351 13.01 15.50 -9.29
CA CYS A 351 12.25 14.83 -8.21
C CYS A 351 10.92 14.23 -8.70
N SER A 352 10.26 14.88 -9.68
CA SER A 352 9.02 14.38 -10.27
C SER A 352 9.23 13.40 -11.44
N ASN A 353 10.44 12.89 -11.66
CA ASN A 353 10.79 11.95 -12.74
C ASN A 353 10.45 12.40 -14.18
N ARG A 354 10.27 13.72 -14.41
CA ARG A 354 10.00 14.30 -15.74
C ARG A 354 11.28 14.55 -16.55
N LYS A 355 12.42 14.72 -15.88
CA LYS A 355 13.75 14.78 -16.48
C LYS A 355 14.67 13.77 -15.81
N VAL A 356 15.56 13.15 -16.58
CA VAL A 356 16.56 12.22 -16.05
C VAL A 356 17.71 12.98 -15.39
N HIS A 357 18.21 12.41 -14.30
CA HIS A 357 19.35 12.85 -13.53
C HIS A 357 19.96 11.63 -12.84
N MET A 358 21.24 11.68 -12.47
CA MET A 358 21.93 10.55 -11.84
C MET A 358 21.23 10.02 -10.58
N THR A 359 20.55 10.88 -9.83
CA THR A 359 19.85 10.53 -8.58
C THR A 359 18.46 9.92 -8.79
N ASN A 360 17.89 9.98 -10.01
CA ASN A 360 16.53 9.49 -10.29
C ASN A 360 16.44 8.50 -11.46
N CYS A 361 17.57 8.25 -12.12
CA CYS A 361 17.65 7.29 -13.20
C CYS A 361 17.36 5.87 -12.69
N LEU A 362 16.96 4.99 -13.60
CA LEU A 362 16.62 3.62 -13.27
C LEU A 362 17.79 2.89 -12.61
N ALA A 363 19.01 3.08 -13.11
CA ALA A 363 20.23 2.48 -12.55
C ALA A 363 20.41 2.78 -11.06
N THR A 364 20.26 4.05 -10.67
CA THR A 364 20.48 4.48 -9.29
C THR A 364 19.32 4.14 -8.37
N VAL A 365 18.07 4.34 -8.82
CA VAL A 365 16.87 4.12 -7.98
C VAL A 365 16.51 2.64 -7.87
N SER A 366 16.84 1.83 -8.89
CA SER A 366 16.50 0.41 -8.92
C SER A 366 17.61 -0.39 -9.61
N PRO A 367 18.80 -0.50 -8.97
CA PRO A 367 19.96 -1.16 -9.54
C PRO A 367 19.69 -2.63 -9.91
N VAL A 368 18.91 -3.35 -9.09
CA VAL A 368 18.51 -4.73 -9.38
C VAL A 368 17.66 -4.83 -10.64
N LEU A 369 16.75 -3.88 -10.86
CA LEU A 369 15.92 -3.85 -12.05
C LEU A 369 16.73 -3.45 -13.30
N ALA A 370 17.72 -2.56 -13.13
CA ALA A 370 18.64 -2.18 -14.20
C ALA A 370 19.48 -3.37 -14.71
N LEU A 371 19.75 -4.39 -13.88
CA LEU A 371 20.39 -5.64 -14.32
C LEU A 371 19.53 -6.45 -15.30
N GLU A 372 18.21 -6.24 -15.28
CA GLU A 372 17.29 -6.86 -16.24
C GLU A 372 17.14 -6.03 -17.53
N TRP A 373 17.90 -4.94 -17.68
CA TRP A 373 17.94 -4.17 -18.93
C TRP A 373 18.53 -5.03 -20.04
N HIS A 374 17.89 -5.05 -21.19
CA HIS A 374 18.38 -5.84 -22.31
C HIS A 374 19.70 -5.24 -22.85
N PRO A 375 20.77 -6.05 -23.06
CA PRO A 375 22.10 -5.52 -23.41
C PRO A 375 22.18 -4.87 -24.79
N ILE A 376 21.42 -5.37 -25.77
CA ILE A 376 21.51 -4.90 -27.18
C ILE A 376 20.21 -4.31 -27.75
N LYS A 377 19.02 -4.81 -27.38
CA LYS A 377 17.74 -4.41 -27.99
C LYS A 377 17.27 -2.98 -27.63
N ASN A 378 17.92 -2.31 -26.69
CA ASN A 378 17.62 -0.91 -26.35
C ASN A 378 18.52 0.10 -27.09
N GLY A 379 19.36 -0.36 -28.03
CA GLY A 379 20.30 0.50 -28.76
C GLY A 379 21.31 1.15 -27.82
N GLU A 380 21.55 2.45 -28.00
CA GLU A 380 22.47 3.24 -27.17
C GLU A 380 21.91 3.62 -25.79
N LEU A 381 20.62 3.37 -25.53
CA LEU A 381 19.99 3.75 -24.27
C LEU A 381 20.40 2.81 -23.13
N THR A 382 20.91 3.41 -22.06
CA THR A 382 21.27 2.72 -20.82
C THR A 382 20.24 2.97 -19.71
N PRO A 383 20.26 2.17 -18.62
CA PRO A 383 19.47 2.46 -17.43
C PRO A 383 19.75 3.81 -16.76
N TYR A 384 20.84 4.51 -17.13
CA TYR A 384 21.13 5.86 -16.66
C TYR A 384 20.35 6.94 -17.42
N ASP A 385 19.86 6.63 -18.62
CA ASP A 385 19.21 7.60 -19.54
C ASP A 385 17.69 7.68 -19.37
N VAL A 386 17.11 6.83 -18.52
CA VAL A 386 15.68 6.79 -18.21
C VAL A 386 15.41 6.96 -16.73
N THR A 387 14.32 7.64 -16.38
CA THR A 387 13.86 7.72 -15.00
C THR A 387 13.17 6.42 -14.58
N SER A 388 13.26 6.06 -13.30
CA SER A 388 12.53 4.90 -12.74
C SER A 388 11.01 4.98 -12.90
N GLY A 389 10.46 6.19 -13.06
CA GLY A 389 9.04 6.45 -13.34
C GLY A 389 8.68 6.55 -14.83
N SER A 390 9.60 6.24 -15.74
CA SER A 390 9.38 6.42 -17.18
C SER A 390 8.26 5.50 -17.73
N THR A 391 7.39 6.07 -18.56
CA THR A 391 6.36 5.31 -19.30
C THR A 391 6.87 4.78 -20.64
N LYS A 392 8.12 5.04 -21.01
CA LYS A 392 8.73 4.48 -22.22
C LYS A 392 8.82 2.96 -22.11
N LYS A 393 8.47 2.27 -23.19
CA LYS A 393 8.68 0.83 -23.33
C LYS A 393 10.13 0.56 -23.65
N MET A 394 10.69 -0.43 -22.95
CA MET A 394 12.08 -0.87 -23.09
C MET A 394 12.08 -2.39 -23.16
N TRP A 395 13.11 -2.95 -23.81
CA TRP A 395 13.38 -4.37 -23.79
C TRP A 395 14.05 -4.77 -22.48
N TRP A 396 13.57 -5.86 -21.91
CA TRP A 396 14.08 -6.46 -20.70
C TRP A 396 14.53 -7.88 -21.00
N ARG A 397 15.57 -8.31 -20.29
CA ARG A 397 16.03 -9.70 -20.28
C ARG A 397 15.99 -10.20 -18.85
N CYS A 398 15.40 -11.35 -18.64
CA CYS A 398 15.24 -11.87 -17.28
C CYS A 398 16.62 -12.16 -16.68
N LYS A 399 16.87 -11.68 -15.45
CA LYS A 399 18.10 -11.97 -14.69
C LYS A 399 18.31 -13.47 -14.46
N ILE A 400 17.22 -14.24 -14.51
CA ILE A 400 17.20 -15.68 -14.19
C ILE A 400 17.32 -16.53 -15.46
N HIS A 401 16.60 -16.14 -16.52
CA HIS A 401 16.57 -16.87 -17.79
C HIS A 401 16.94 -15.92 -18.92
N PRO A 402 18.21 -15.94 -19.38
CA PRO A 402 18.67 -15.03 -20.42
C PRO A 402 17.87 -15.11 -21.74
N LEU A 403 17.14 -16.20 -21.98
CA LEU A 403 16.26 -16.39 -23.14
C LEU A 403 14.90 -15.68 -23.00
N HIS A 404 14.50 -15.29 -21.78
CA HIS A 404 13.25 -14.56 -21.58
C HIS A 404 13.48 -13.08 -21.84
N GLU A 405 13.06 -12.64 -23.02
CA GLU A 405 13.15 -11.27 -23.48
C GLU A 405 11.76 -10.72 -23.77
N TRP A 406 11.43 -9.54 -23.23
CA TRP A 406 10.12 -8.95 -23.45
C TRP A 406 10.16 -7.43 -23.40
N GLU A 407 9.14 -6.82 -24.00
CA GLU A 407 8.96 -5.37 -23.99
C GLU A 407 8.00 -4.96 -22.86
N ALA A 408 8.40 -3.98 -22.03
CA ALA A 408 7.55 -3.42 -20.98
C ALA A 408 7.95 -1.98 -20.65
N THR A 409 7.02 -1.20 -20.08
CA THR A 409 7.34 0.16 -19.61
C THR A 409 8.16 0.12 -18.32
N VAL A 410 9.12 1.04 -18.18
CA VAL A 410 10.02 1.11 -16.99
C VAL A 410 9.22 1.19 -15.69
N VAL A 411 8.19 2.04 -15.63
CA VAL A 411 7.34 2.19 -14.44
C VAL A 411 6.57 0.92 -14.06
N LYS A 412 6.12 0.11 -15.04
CA LYS A 412 5.39 -1.14 -14.75
C LYS A 412 6.31 -2.24 -14.24
N ARG A 413 7.59 -2.19 -14.62
CA ARG A 413 8.59 -3.18 -14.24
C ARG A 413 9.00 -3.13 -12.77
N LYS A 414 8.69 -2.02 -12.10
CA LYS A 414 8.80 -1.91 -10.64
C LYS A 414 7.89 -2.90 -9.90
N TYR A 415 6.77 -3.30 -10.50
CA TYR A 415 5.76 -4.18 -9.87
C TYR A 415 5.63 -5.54 -10.56
N ASN A 416 5.83 -5.59 -11.88
CA ASN A 416 5.66 -6.79 -12.67
C ASN A 416 7.01 -7.37 -13.05
N GLY A 417 7.29 -8.60 -12.60
CA GLY A 417 8.46 -9.38 -13.00
C GLY A 417 8.38 -9.88 -14.45
N CYS A 418 9.26 -10.80 -14.81
CA CYS A 418 9.21 -11.43 -16.13
C CYS A 418 7.85 -12.13 -16.37
N PRO A 419 7.16 -11.85 -17.49
CA PRO A 419 5.83 -12.39 -17.76
C PRO A 419 5.84 -13.89 -18.04
N HIS A 420 6.91 -14.41 -18.65
CA HIS A 420 7.13 -15.85 -18.84
C HIS A 420 7.21 -16.56 -17.49
N CYS A 421 7.88 -15.91 -16.54
CA CYS A 421 8.01 -16.40 -15.19
C CYS A 421 6.67 -16.37 -14.43
N SER A 422 5.88 -15.31 -14.58
CA SER A 422 4.57 -15.23 -13.92
C SER A 422 3.60 -16.35 -14.30
N ALA A 423 3.77 -16.99 -15.47
CA ALA A 423 2.90 -18.09 -15.93
C ALA A 423 2.92 -19.32 -15.00
N GLU A 424 4.08 -19.64 -14.39
CA GLU A 424 4.24 -20.77 -13.45
C GLU A 424 3.32 -20.66 -12.21
N MET A 425 2.96 -19.44 -11.81
CA MET A 425 2.17 -19.18 -10.60
C MET A 425 0.64 -19.10 -10.85
N ARG A 426 0.17 -19.33 -12.08
CA ARG A 426 -1.23 -19.11 -12.48
C ARG A 426 -2.01 -20.39 -12.79
N THR A 427 -1.43 -21.58 -12.59
CA THR A 427 -2.12 -22.86 -12.77
C THR A 427 -1.97 -23.74 -11.54
N SER A 428 -3.03 -24.47 -11.18
CA SER A 428 -3.00 -25.45 -10.08
C SER A 428 -2.47 -26.80 -10.55
N PHE A 429 -1.95 -27.63 -9.64
CA PHE A 429 -1.47 -28.98 -10.03
C PHE A 429 -2.57 -29.85 -10.65
N PRO A 430 -3.82 -29.87 -10.15
CA PRO A 430 -4.90 -30.58 -10.82
C PRO A 430 -5.12 -30.13 -12.27
N GLU A 431 -5.12 -28.81 -12.56
CA GLU A 431 -5.22 -28.29 -13.93
C GLU A 431 -4.06 -28.79 -14.82
N GLN A 432 -2.84 -28.77 -14.28
CA GLN A 432 -1.63 -29.25 -14.96
C GLN A 432 -1.71 -30.75 -15.25
N ALA A 433 -2.22 -31.54 -14.30
CA ALA A 433 -2.43 -32.98 -14.44
C ALA A 433 -3.51 -33.30 -15.50
N PHE A 434 -4.65 -32.59 -15.47
CA PHE A 434 -5.66 -32.71 -16.53
C PHE A 434 -5.05 -32.41 -17.89
N HIS A 435 -4.32 -31.31 -18.05
CA HIS A 435 -3.66 -30.97 -19.31
C HIS A 435 -2.72 -32.08 -19.80
N PHE A 436 -1.91 -32.61 -18.89
CA PHE A 436 -0.94 -33.67 -19.18
C PHE A 436 -1.59 -34.93 -19.73
N TYR A 437 -2.63 -35.44 -19.05
CA TYR A 437 -3.32 -36.65 -19.50
C TYR A 437 -4.19 -36.39 -20.73
N LEU A 438 -4.81 -35.21 -20.85
CA LEU A 438 -5.55 -34.83 -22.06
C LEU A 438 -4.62 -34.82 -23.28
N LYS A 439 -3.39 -34.31 -23.15
CA LYS A 439 -2.39 -34.38 -24.22
C LYS A 439 -1.93 -35.80 -24.55
N LYS A 440 -1.89 -36.73 -23.58
CA LYS A 440 -1.60 -38.14 -23.88
C LYS A 440 -2.66 -38.76 -24.79
N VAL A 441 -3.93 -38.36 -24.65
CA VAL A 441 -5.05 -38.90 -25.45
C VAL A 441 -5.25 -38.13 -26.75
N PHE A 442 -5.31 -36.79 -26.70
CA PHE A 442 -5.72 -35.92 -27.81
C PHE A 442 -4.57 -35.14 -28.46
N GLU A 443 -3.32 -35.43 -28.07
CA GLU A 443 -2.09 -34.89 -28.65
C GLU A 443 -2.10 -33.34 -28.80
N SER A 444 -1.85 -32.82 -30.01
CA SER A 444 -1.77 -31.39 -30.30
C SER A 444 -3.13 -30.67 -30.28
N ASN A 445 -4.25 -31.38 -30.13
CA ASN A 445 -5.59 -30.79 -30.11
C ASN A 445 -5.99 -30.22 -28.74
N VAL A 446 -5.09 -30.21 -27.76
CA VAL A 446 -5.34 -29.70 -26.39
C VAL A 446 -4.56 -28.44 -26.10
N TYR A 447 -5.28 -27.39 -25.74
CA TYR A 447 -4.73 -26.08 -25.40
C TYR A 447 -4.97 -25.76 -23.92
N ASN A 448 -3.93 -25.32 -23.22
CA ASN A 448 -4.03 -24.83 -21.85
C ASN A 448 -4.28 -23.32 -21.85
N ARG A 449 -5.20 -22.84 -21.00
CA ARG A 449 -5.50 -21.39 -20.81
C ARG A 449 -5.80 -20.64 -22.11
N LEU A 450 -6.53 -21.29 -23.01
CA LEU A 450 -6.90 -20.70 -24.30
C LEU A 450 -7.81 -19.49 -24.07
N LYS A 451 -7.45 -18.35 -24.69
CA LYS A 451 -8.26 -17.14 -24.66
C LYS A 451 -9.15 -17.08 -25.89
N ILE A 452 -10.45 -17.02 -25.65
CA ILE A 452 -11.51 -17.03 -26.67
C ILE A 452 -12.25 -15.69 -26.59
N GLU A 453 -12.69 -15.15 -27.71
CA GLU A 453 -13.44 -13.89 -27.73
C GLU A 453 -14.73 -14.01 -26.91
N HIS A 454 -15.05 -12.99 -26.11
CA HIS A 454 -16.16 -13.06 -25.16
C HIS A 454 -17.51 -12.71 -25.84
N PRO A 455 -18.42 -13.68 -26.04
CA PRO A 455 -19.60 -13.51 -26.92
C PRO A 455 -20.74 -12.70 -26.29
N LEU A 456 -20.62 -12.33 -25.01
CA LEU A 456 -21.62 -11.56 -24.26
C LEU A 456 -21.23 -10.07 -24.09
N THR A 457 -20.07 -9.62 -24.58
CA THR A 457 -19.62 -8.23 -24.43
C THR A 457 -19.16 -7.65 -25.76
N LYS A 458 -19.42 -6.35 -26.00
CA LYS A 458 -18.92 -5.62 -27.17
C LYS A 458 -17.48 -5.11 -26.99
N ASP A 459 -16.91 -5.27 -25.80
CA ASP A 459 -15.53 -4.89 -25.52
C ASP A 459 -14.55 -5.93 -26.08
N ARG A 460 -13.90 -5.59 -27.20
CA ARG A 460 -12.88 -6.43 -27.87
C ARG A 460 -11.65 -6.74 -27.00
N ARG A 461 -11.52 -6.14 -25.81
CA ARG A 461 -10.43 -6.42 -24.86
C ARG A 461 -10.77 -7.51 -23.84
N LYS A 462 -12.03 -7.97 -23.77
CA LYS A 462 -12.45 -9.04 -22.87
C LYS A 462 -12.45 -10.40 -23.57
N TYR A 463 -11.83 -11.39 -22.93
CA TYR A 463 -11.74 -12.77 -23.40
C TYR A 463 -12.23 -13.75 -22.33
N LEU A 464 -12.78 -14.89 -22.78
CA LEU A 464 -12.99 -16.08 -21.96
C LEU A 464 -11.68 -16.88 -21.92
N GLU A 465 -11.25 -17.31 -20.74
CA GLU A 465 -10.08 -18.17 -20.58
C GLU A 465 -10.56 -19.58 -20.23
N ALA A 466 -10.22 -20.61 -21.02
CA ALA A 466 -10.54 -22.01 -20.74
C ALA A 466 -9.31 -22.71 -20.15
N ASP A 467 -9.42 -23.35 -18.97
CA ASP A 467 -8.28 -24.01 -18.33
C ASP A 467 -7.65 -25.07 -19.24
N ASN A 468 -8.49 -25.96 -19.79
CA ASN A 468 -8.14 -26.91 -20.83
C ASN A 468 -9.20 -26.91 -21.93
N TYR A 469 -8.79 -26.82 -23.19
CA TYR A 469 -9.68 -26.84 -24.35
C TYR A 469 -9.25 -27.92 -25.34
N ILE A 470 -10.18 -28.81 -25.69
CA ILE A 470 -10.02 -29.89 -26.66
C ILE A 470 -10.67 -29.44 -27.96
N GLN A 471 -9.85 -28.98 -28.92
CA GLN A 471 -10.31 -28.30 -30.12
C GLN A 471 -11.20 -29.19 -30.99
N GLN A 472 -10.78 -30.43 -31.25
CA GLN A 472 -11.53 -31.36 -32.13
C GLN A 472 -12.95 -31.67 -31.60
N LEU A 473 -13.16 -31.61 -30.28
CA LEU A 473 -14.45 -31.89 -29.65
C LEU A 473 -15.25 -30.61 -29.35
N SER A 474 -14.62 -29.43 -29.50
CA SER A 474 -15.14 -28.15 -29.00
C SER A 474 -15.56 -28.23 -27.53
N VAL A 475 -14.71 -28.86 -26.70
CA VAL A 475 -14.96 -29.06 -25.26
C VAL A 475 -13.96 -28.25 -24.43
N ALA A 476 -14.47 -27.49 -23.46
CA ALA A 476 -13.66 -26.88 -22.41
C ALA A 476 -13.85 -27.64 -21.09
N ILE A 477 -12.75 -27.87 -20.37
CA ILE A 477 -12.72 -28.46 -19.03
C ILE A 477 -12.18 -27.40 -18.08
N GLU A 478 -12.99 -27.02 -17.09
CA GLU A 478 -12.64 -26.06 -16.04
C GLU A 478 -12.42 -26.81 -14.72
N TYR A 479 -11.35 -26.44 -14.01
CA TYR A 479 -11.07 -26.94 -12.68
C TYR A 479 -11.33 -25.84 -11.65
N ASP A 480 -12.41 -26.00 -10.87
CA ASP A 480 -12.85 -25.00 -9.92
C ASP A 480 -12.32 -25.29 -8.51
N GLY A 481 -11.29 -24.54 -8.12
CA GLY A 481 -10.76 -24.54 -6.76
C GLY A 481 -11.65 -23.76 -5.77
N VAL A 482 -11.25 -23.78 -4.48
CA VAL A 482 -11.98 -23.12 -3.38
C VAL A 482 -12.22 -21.61 -3.56
N GLN A 483 -11.49 -20.95 -4.45
CA GLN A 483 -11.59 -19.50 -4.70
C GLN A 483 -12.68 -19.12 -5.72
N HIS A 484 -13.36 -20.11 -6.32
CA HIS A 484 -14.40 -19.86 -7.32
C HIS A 484 -15.71 -19.36 -6.69
N LYS A 485 -16.40 -18.46 -7.41
CA LYS A 485 -17.66 -17.85 -6.99
C LYS A 485 -18.76 -18.26 -7.96
N LEU A 486 -19.90 -18.72 -7.42
CA LEU A 486 -21.02 -19.27 -8.19
C LEU A 486 -21.52 -18.33 -9.29
N GLU A 487 -21.72 -17.05 -8.99
CA GLU A 487 -22.21 -16.06 -9.97
C GLU A 487 -21.30 -15.93 -11.20
N ARG A 488 -19.99 -15.79 -10.97
CA ARG A 488 -18.98 -15.68 -12.03
C ARG A 488 -18.91 -16.97 -12.86
N ASP A 489 -19.01 -18.12 -12.20
CA ASP A 489 -19.02 -19.41 -12.87
C ASP A 489 -20.25 -19.56 -13.79
N LEU A 490 -21.44 -19.18 -13.32
CA LEU A 490 -22.68 -19.21 -14.11
C LEU A 490 -22.62 -18.26 -15.31
N GLU A 491 -22.04 -17.07 -15.16
CA GLU A 491 -21.80 -16.14 -16.26
C GLU A 491 -20.85 -16.76 -17.31
N LYS A 492 -19.74 -17.36 -16.85
CA LYS A 492 -18.78 -18.05 -17.72
C LYS A 492 -19.43 -19.22 -18.46
N ASN A 493 -20.31 -19.98 -17.81
CA ASN A 493 -21.07 -21.07 -18.44
C ASN A 493 -21.96 -20.56 -19.58
N LYS A 494 -22.71 -19.47 -19.35
CA LYS A 494 -23.54 -18.83 -20.39
C LYS A 494 -22.69 -18.36 -21.56
N ALA A 495 -21.52 -17.80 -21.27
CA ALA A 495 -20.59 -17.30 -22.28
C ALA A 495 -20.02 -18.44 -23.15
N PHE A 496 -19.53 -19.54 -22.55
CA PHE A 496 -19.06 -20.71 -23.30
C PHE A 496 -20.18 -21.35 -24.14
N LYS A 497 -21.39 -21.48 -23.58
CA LYS A 497 -22.56 -21.99 -24.31
C LYS A 497 -22.88 -21.14 -25.55
N LYS A 498 -22.82 -19.81 -25.43
CA LYS A 498 -23.04 -18.89 -26.56
C LYS A 498 -21.91 -18.94 -27.60
N ALA A 499 -20.68 -19.28 -27.18
CA ALA A 499 -19.56 -19.52 -28.09
C ALA A 499 -19.60 -20.89 -28.79
N GLY A 500 -20.63 -21.72 -28.55
CA GLY A 500 -20.73 -23.06 -29.13
C GLY A 500 -19.80 -24.10 -28.47
N ILE A 501 -19.23 -23.79 -27.31
CA ILE A 501 -18.27 -24.65 -26.60
C ILE A 501 -18.99 -25.42 -25.50
N LYS A 502 -18.85 -26.75 -25.52
CA LYS A 502 -19.40 -27.64 -24.48
C LYS A 502 -18.50 -27.57 -23.24
N LEU A 503 -19.09 -27.34 -22.07
CA LEU A 503 -18.34 -27.14 -20.82
C LEU A 503 -18.48 -28.34 -19.89
N ILE A 504 -17.36 -28.85 -19.39
CA ILE A 504 -17.28 -29.81 -18.29
C ILE A 504 -16.62 -29.10 -17.10
N ARG A 505 -17.17 -29.25 -15.90
CA ARG A 505 -16.58 -28.67 -14.69
C ARG A 505 -16.14 -29.73 -13.70
N VAL A 506 -14.95 -29.57 -13.16
CA VAL A 506 -14.44 -30.35 -12.04
C VAL A 506 -14.41 -29.45 -10.82
N ARG A 507 -15.24 -29.73 -9.82
CA ARG A 507 -15.42 -28.87 -8.64
C ARG A 507 -14.94 -29.56 -7.37
N VAL A 508 -14.38 -28.77 -6.44
CA VAL A 508 -14.14 -29.23 -5.07
C VAL A 508 -15.44 -29.27 -4.25
N PRO A 509 -15.58 -30.13 -3.22
CA PRO A 509 -16.86 -30.37 -2.52
C PRO A 509 -17.42 -29.16 -1.77
N SER A 510 -16.56 -28.17 -1.46
CA SER A 510 -16.96 -26.96 -0.74
C SER A 510 -17.72 -25.95 -1.61
N LEU A 511 -17.78 -26.17 -2.93
CA LEU A 511 -18.48 -25.28 -3.85
C LEU A 511 -19.95 -25.70 -3.99
N PRO A 512 -20.88 -24.75 -4.24
CA PRO A 512 -22.28 -25.07 -4.47
C PRO A 512 -22.47 -26.06 -5.64
N LYS A 513 -23.50 -26.91 -5.53
CA LYS A 513 -23.94 -27.79 -6.62
C LYS A 513 -24.43 -26.93 -7.80
N MET A 514 -24.24 -27.46 -9.00
CA MET A 514 -24.60 -26.78 -10.25
C MET A 514 -25.33 -27.75 -11.16
N GLU A 515 -26.38 -27.27 -11.81
CA GLU A 515 -27.24 -28.05 -12.70
C GLU A 515 -27.09 -27.57 -14.16
N GLY A 516 -27.43 -28.44 -15.12
CA GLY A 516 -27.46 -28.11 -16.54
C GLY A 516 -26.15 -28.25 -17.30
N ILE A 517 -25.05 -28.67 -16.64
CA ILE A 517 -23.79 -29.07 -17.27
C ILE A 517 -23.19 -30.30 -16.57
N PRO A 518 -22.30 -31.07 -17.22
CA PRO A 518 -21.57 -32.16 -16.57
C PRO A 518 -20.62 -31.63 -15.48
N VAL A 519 -20.85 -32.05 -14.24
CA VAL A 519 -20.04 -31.68 -13.08
C VAL A 519 -19.47 -32.91 -12.39
N PHE A 520 -18.15 -32.94 -12.23
CA PHE A 520 -17.42 -33.98 -11.51
C PHE A 520 -16.88 -33.44 -10.19
N ILE A 521 -16.97 -34.22 -9.12
CA ILE A 521 -16.55 -33.78 -7.77
C ILE A 521 -15.21 -34.39 -7.40
N HIS A 522 -14.19 -33.55 -7.26
CA HIS A 522 -12.89 -33.94 -6.73
C HIS A 522 -12.96 -34.04 -5.20
N LYS A 523 -13.46 -35.18 -4.69
CA LYS A 523 -13.82 -35.39 -3.27
C LYS A 523 -12.72 -35.06 -2.26
N PHE A 524 -11.47 -35.43 -2.51
CA PHE A 524 -10.36 -35.18 -1.59
C PHE A 524 -9.17 -34.52 -2.31
N PRO A 525 -9.15 -33.17 -2.43
CA PRO A 525 -8.20 -32.45 -3.27
C PRO A 525 -6.70 -32.66 -2.97
N LYS A 526 -6.37 -33.15 -1.77
CA LYS A 526 -5.00 -33.45 -1.34
C LYS A 526 -4.58 -34.92 -1.56
N ARG A 527 -5.47 -35.78 -2.09
CA ARG A 527 -5.19 -37.21 -2.28
C ARG A 527 -5.15 -37.54 -3.77
N ASP A 528 -4.00 -38.02 -4.24
CA ASP A 528 -3.81 -38.42 -5.64
C ASP A 528 -4.81 -39.49 -6.09
N SER A 529 -5.19 -40.43 -5.23
CA SER A 529 -6.23 -41.42 -5.54
C SER A 529 -7.59 -40.79 -5.88
N SER A 530 -7.91 -39.65 -5.26
CA SER A 530 -9.14 -38.91 -5.56
C SER A 530 -9.04 -38.14 -6.88
N LEU A 531 -7.86 -37.59 -7.19
CA LEU A 531 -7.62 -36.89 -8.46
C LEU A 531 -7.60 -37.89 -9.62
N LYS A 532 -6.93 -39.05 -9.46
CA LYS A 532 -6.92 -40.17 -10.41
C LYS A 532 -8.34 -40.59 -10.76
N LYS A 533 -9.16 -40.86 -9.74
CA LYS A 533 -10.55 -41.23 -9.94
C LYS A 533 -11.32 -40.16 -10.73
N CYS A 534 -11.16 -38.89 -10.36
CA CYS A 534 -11.84 -37.80 -11.05
C CYS A 534 -11.41 -37.65 -12.51
N ILE A 535 -10.12 -37.79 -12.81
CA ILE A 535 -9.58 -37.76 -14.18
C ILE A 535 -10.19 -38.92 -14.99
N LEU A 536 -10.21 -40.13 -14.44
CA LEU A 536 -10.81 -41.30 -15.08
C LEU A 536 -12.32 -41.14 -15.33
N ASP A 537 -13.07 -40.62 -14.36
CA ASP A 537 -14.51 -40.37 -14.50
C ASP A 537 -14.79 -39.37 -15.66
N VAL A 538 -13.95 -38.34 -15.79
CA VAL A 538 -14.03 -37.37 -16.91
C VAL A 538 -13.70 -38.05 -18.24
N PHE A 539 -12.64 -38.86 -18.32
CA PHE A 539 -12.30 -39.58 -19.56
C PHE A 539 -13.36 -40.60 -19.97
N GLN A 540 -13.95 -41.33 -19.02
CA GLN A 540 -15.06 -42.23 -19.28
C GLN A 540 -16.28 -41.47 -19.81
N TYR A 541 -16.56 -40.28 -19.26
CA TYR A 541 -17.61 -39.42 -19.79
C TYR A 541 -17.31 -38.94 -21.21
N LEU A 542 -16.06 -38.54 -21.50
CA LEU A 542 -15.65 -38.16 -22.85
C LEU A 542 -15.83 -39.32 -23.84
N ALA A 543 -15.34 -40.52 -23.49
CA ALA A 543 -15.46 -41.72 -24.32
C ALA A 543 -16.90 -42.15 -24.61
N LYS A 544 -17.82 -41.89 -23.67
CA LYS A 544 -19.25 -42.22 -23.81
C LYS A 544 -20.04 -41.19 -24.63
N ASN A 545 -19.72 -39.90 -24.51
CA ASN A 545 -20.57 -38.81 -25.01
C ASN A 545 -20.02 -38.07 -26.23
N PHE A 546 -18.80 -38.39 -26.68
CA PHE A 546 -18.14 -37.72 -27.79
C PHE A 546 -17.58 -38.72 -28.81
N PRO A 547 -17.49 -38.35 -30.09
CA PRO A 547 -16.89 -39.19 -31.12
C PRO A 547 -15.36 -39.22 -30.92
N LEU A 548 -14.85 -40.34 -30.42
CA LEU A 548 -13.42 -40.62 -30.27
C LEU A 548 -12.98 -41.70 -31.25
N SER A 549 -11.77 -41.55 -31.80
CA SER A 549 -11.08 -42.57 -32.59
C SER A 549 -10.75 -43.81 -31.74
N GLU A 550 -10.48 -44.93 -32.41
CA GLU A 550 -10.12 -46.20 -31.75
C GLU A 550 -8.86 -46.04 -30.87
N ARG A 551 -7.81 -45.42 -31.41
CA ARG A 551 -6.58 -45.10 -30.68
C ARG A 551 -6.81 -44.27 -29.40
N GLU A 552 -7.70 -43.28 -29.46
CA GLU A 552 -8.03 -42.47 -28.28
C GLU A 552 -8.76 -43.29 -27.20
N ARG A 553 -9.65 -44.21 -27.61
CA ARG A 553 -10.36 -45.10 -26.69
C ARG A 553 -9.40 -46.10 -26.03
N GLU A 554 -8.48 -46.68 -26.80
CA GLU A 554 -7.41 -47.54 -26.29
C GLU A 554 -6.53 -46.79 -25.29
N THR A 555 -6.08 -45.59 -25.63
CA THR A 555 -5.26 -44.77 -24.73
C THR A 555 -6.00 -44.43 -23.43
N ILE A 556 -7.31 -44.13 -23.49
CA ILE A 556 -8.14 -43.94 -22.29
C ILE A 556 -8.21 -45.21 -21.43
N GLN A 557 -8.23 -46.39 -22.06
CA GLN A 557 -8.23 -47.67 -21.34
C GLN A 557 -6.89 -47.93 -20.64
N ASP A 558 -5.77 -47.62 -21.29
CA ASP A 558 -4.43 -47.70 -20.69
C ASP A 558 -4.27 -46.76 -19.49
N LEU A 559 -4.94 -45.61 -19.50
CA LEU A 559 -4.94 -44.66 -18.37
C LEU A 559 -5.53 -45.26 -17.08
N GLN A 560 -6.23 -46.41 -17.09
CA GLN A 560 -6.65 -47.08 -15.85
C GLN A 560 -5.45 -47.40 -14.93
N GLN A 561 -4.28 -47.64 -15.52
CA GLN A 561 -3.02 -47.90 -14.80
C GLN A 561 -2.25 -46.62 -14.45
N LEU A 562 -2.80 -45.43 -14.67
CA LEU A 562 -2.09 -44.17 -14.39
C LEU A 562 -1.66 -44.07 -12.92
N ASP A 563 -0.47 -43.49 -12.69
CA ASP A 563 0.04 -43.14 -11.38
C ASP A 563 0.47 -41.66 -11.38
N ILE A 564 -0.27 -40.85 -10.63
CA ILE A 564 -0.04 -39.40 -10.55
C ILE A 564 1.29 -39.10 -9.86
N ALA A 565 1.72 -39.90 -8.87
CA ALA A 565 2.95 -39.67 -8.13
C ALA A 565 4.19 -39.92 -9.02
N GLU A 566 4.13 -40.94 -9.89
CA GLU A 566 5.19 -41.22 -10.87
C GLU A 566 5.20 -40.22 -12.04
N ASP A 567 4.03 -39.74 -12.49
CA ASP A 567 3.96 -38.75 -13.57
C ASP A 567 4.20 -37.30 -13.08
N ARG A 568 4.05 -37.01 -11.77
CA ARG A 568 4.19 -35.66 -11.20
C ARG A 568 5.48 -34.94 -11.59
N PRO A 569 6.68 -35.58 -11.58
CA PRO A 569 7.91 -34.96 -12.06
C PRO A 569 7.83 -34.45 -13.50
N ARG A 570 7.23 -35.25 -14.40
CA ARG A 570 7.05 -34.91 -15.82
C ARG A 570 6.01 -33.80 -16.00
N ILE A 571 4.96 -33.81 -15.19
CA ILE A 571 3.95 -32.74 -15.16
C ILE A 571 4.63 -31.44 -14.72
N TYR A 572 5.34 -31.44 -13.60
CA TYR A 572 6.04 -30.26 -13.11
C TYR A 572 7.10 -29.74 -14.08
N ALA A 573 7.85 -30.62 -14.75
CA ALA A 573 8.86 -30.22 -15.73
C ALA A 573 8.29 -29.39 -16.91
N GLN A 574 6.97 -29.46 -17.19
CA GLN A 574 6.33 -28.65 -18.23
C GLN A 574 6.03 -27.21 -17.81
N TYR A 575 5.97 -26.93 -16.50
CA TYR A 575 5.54 -25.63 -15.96
C TYR A 575 6.61 -24.95 -15.10
N LEU A 576 7.38 -25.74 -14.34
CA LEU A 576 8.46 -25.24 -13.50
C LEU A 576 9.59 -24.76 -14.40
N SER A 577 9.74 -23.45 -14.43
CA SER A 577 10.77 -22.81 -15.23
C SER A 577 11.62 -21.87 -14.40
N LEU A 578 11.23 -21.50 -13.17
CA LEU A 578 11.80 -20.37 -12.46
C LEU A 578 12.69 -20.66 -11.28
N ILE A 579 13.94 -20.20 -11.34
CA ILE A 579 14.81 -20.18 -10.16
C ILE A 579 14.18 -19.36 -9.04
N LYS A 580 14.17 -19.93 -7.84
CA LYS A 580 13.69 -19.28 -6.62
C LYS A 580 14.89 -18.87 -5.77
N GLU A 581 14.88 -17.64 -5.26
CA GLU A 581 15.97 -17.12 -4.41
C GLU A 581 16.15 -17.96 -3.14
N LYS A 582 15.05 -18.44 -2.54
CA LYS A 582 15.05 -19.42 -1.44
C LYS A 582 14.70 -20.82 -1.95
N SER A 583 15.49 -21.36 -2.88
CA SER A 583 15.25 -22.66 -3.51
C SER A 583 15.74 -23.85 -2.68
N ILE A 584 15.36 -25.07 -3.07
CA ILE A 584 15.91 -26.30 -2.47
C ILE A 584 17.43 -26.36 -2.68
N ALA A 585 17.91 -25.95 -3.86
CA ALA A 585 19.30 -26.08 -4.25
C ALA A 585 20.29 -25.23 -3.45
N ILE A 586 19.81 -24.22 -2.70
CA ILE A 586 20.65 -23.43 -1.79
C ILE A 586 20.76 -24.06 -0.39
N ASP A 587 19.85 -24.97 -0.02
CA ASP A 587 19.84 -25.64 1.27
C ASP A 587 20.75 -26.87 1.22
N GLN A 588 21.86 -26.84 1.96
CA GLN A 588 22.88 -27.89 1.93
C GLN A 588 22.39 -29.26 2.41
N THR A 589 21.35 -29.30 3.24
CA THR A 589 20.79 -30.56 3.76
C THR A 589 19.81 -31.15 2.76
N LEU A 590 18.83 -30.36 2.33
CA LEU A 590 17.79 -30.80 1.41
C LEU A 590 18.34 -31.07 0.00
N LYS A 591 19.36 -30.33 -0.43
CA LYS A 591 20.05 -30.61 -1.70
C LYS A 591 20.64 -32.02 -1.73
N LYS A 592 21.18 -32.52 -0.61
CA LYS A 592 21.73 -33.87 -0.54
C LYS A 592 20.64 -34.94 -0.57
N GLU A 593 19.51 -34.66 0.07
CA GLU A 593 18.35 -35.57 0.11
C GLU A 593 17.48 -35.54 -1.16
N TRP A 594 17.84 -34.75 -2.17
CA TRP A 594 17.11 -34.68 -3.43
C TRP A 594 17.28 -35.98 -4.25
N ASP A 595 16.16 -36.65 -4.58
CA ASP A 595 16.23 -37.83 -5.45
C ASP A 595 16.38 -37.39 -6.92
N HIS A 596 17.59 -37.49 -7.46
CA HIS A 596 17.91 -37.06 -8.84
C HIS A 596 17.23 -37.90 -9.92
N GLU A 597 16.96 -39.17 -9.65
CA GLU A 597 16.41 -40.11 -10.62
C GLU A 597 14.89 -39.96 -10.70
N LYS A 598 14.22 -39.96 -9.55
CA LYS A 598 12.76 -39.80 -9.47
C LYS A 598 12.30 -38.38 -9.81
N ASN A 599 13.11 -37.36 -9.54
CA ASN A 599 12.81 -35.98 -9.96
C ASN A 599 13.40 -35.59 -11.33
N LYS A 600 13.74 -36.56 -12.19
CA LYS A 600 14.31 -36.28 -13.51
C LYS A 600 13.45 -35.26 -14.29
N GLY A 601 14.08 -34.20 -14.77
CA GLY A 601 13.42 -33.11 -15.49
C GLY A 601 12.97 -31.94 -14.60
N ILE A 602 13.01 -32.09 -13.27
CA ILE A 602 12.81 -30.97 -12.34
C ILE A 602 14.17 -30.43 -11.90
N ASN A 603 14.35 -29.13 -12.07
CA ASN A 603 15.50 -28.44 -11.52
C ASN A 603 15.21 -28.02 -10.05
N PRO A 604 16.00 -28.45 -9.04
CA PRO A 604 15.78 -28.08 -7.64
C PRO A 604 15.94 -26.57 -7.36
N TYR A 605 16.59 -25.83 -8.26
CA TYR A 605 16.60 -24.37 -8.21
C TYR A 605 15.20 -23.78 -8.44
N PHE A 606 14.28 -24.52 -9.07
CA PHE A 606 12.96 -24.01 -9.48
C PHE A 606 11.87 -24.10 -8.40
N ILE A 607 12.18 -24.71 -7.26
CA ILE A 607 11.20 -24.92 -6.19
C ILE A 607 11.70 -24.25 -4.92
N SER A 608 10.85 -23.44 -4.29
CA SER A 608 11.17 -22.73 -3.06
C SER A 608 11.00 -23.62 -1.82
N LEU A 609 11.76 -23.31 -0.76
CA LEU A 609 11.72 -24.04 0.51
C LEU A 609 10.35 -24.03 1.20
N GLY A 610 9.53 -22.99 0.95
CA GLY A 610 8.16 -22.87 1.46
C GLY A 610 7.10 -23.49 0.54
N SER A 611 7.50 -24.23 -0.49
CA SER A 611 6.56 -24.77 -1.47
C SER A 611 5.80 -25.99 -0.94
N THR A 612 4.50 -26.05 -1.24
CA THR A 612 3.67 -27.25 -1.02
C THR A 612 3.78 -28.27 -2.16
N LYS A 613 4.67 -28.05 -3.14
CA LYS A 613 4.93 -29.01 -4.22
C LYS A 613 5.52 -30.30 -3.64
N GLN A 614 4.99 -31.43 -4.08
CA GLN A 614 5.47 -32.76 -3.70
C GLN A 614 6.58 -33.19 -4.64
N VAL A 615 7.74 -33.54 -4.08
CA VAL A 615 8.91 -34.00 -4.83
C VAL A 615 9.47 -35.25 -4.15
N TRP A 616 10.29 -36.00 -4.87
CA TRP A 616 10.93 -37.20 -4.35
C TRP A 616 12.19 -36.87 -3.57
N TRP A 617 12.39 -37.60 -2.48
CA TRP A 617 13.52 -37.46 -1.58
C TRP A 617 14.17 -38.81 -1.37
N GLN A 618 15.49 -38.81 -1.21
CA GLN A 618 16.31 -39.97 -0.93
C GLN A 618 16.99 -39.80 0.43
N CYS A 619 16.91 -40.81 1.29
CA CYS A 619 17.51 -40.72 2.62
C CYS A 619 19.04 -40.79 2.50
N GLN A 620 19.74 -39.96 3.29
CA GLN A 620 21.19 -40.04 3.42
C GLN A 620 21.68 -41.26 4.18
N LYS A 621 20.86 -41.81 5.10
CA LYS A 621 21.24 -42.95 5.93
C LYS A 621 21.06 -44.28 5.20
N ASP A 622 19.99 -44.41 4.43
CA ASP A 622 19.66 -45.60 3.66
C ASP A 622 19.18 -45.16 2.26
N PRO A 623 20.03 -45.21 1.22
CA PRO A 623 19.67 -44.76 -0.13
C PRO A 623 18.50 -45.51 -0.77
N THR A 624 18.07 -46.66 -0.24
CA THR A 624 16.87 -47.36 -0.72
C THR A 624 15.58 -46.70 -0.21
N HIS A 625 15.67 -45.89 0.85
CA HIS A 625 14.55 -45.09 1.35
C HIS A 625 14.31 -43.91 0.41
N ARG A 626 13.36 -44.09 -0.50
CA ARG A 626 12.89 -43.05 -1.40
C ARG A 626 11.42 -42.75 -1.12
N TRP A 627 11.07 -41.48 -0.90
CA TRP A 627 9.68 -41.10 -0.63
C TRP A 627 9.34 -39.75 -1.23
N GLU A 628 8.07 -39.59 -1.54
CA GLU A 628 7.50 -38.31 -1.93
C GLU A 628 7.04 -37.51 -0.68
N ALA A 629 7.37 -36.22 -0.63
CA ALA A 629 6.90 -35.29 0.39
C ALA A 629 6.87 -33.84 -0.11
N GLU A 630 6.04 -33.00 0.52
CA GLU A 630 6.03 -31.56 0.27
C GLU A 630 7.35 -30.91 0.71
N VAL A 631 7.88 -29.99 -0.09
CA VAL A 631 9.14 -29.29 0.21
C VAL A 631 9.07 -28.52 1.53
N TYR A 632 7.96 -27.84 1.81
CA TYR A 632 7.74 -27.15 3.07
C TYR A 632 7.79 -28.10 4.27
N SER A 633 7.24 -29.32 4.15
CA SER A 633 7.30 -30.30 5.24
C SER A 633 8.75 -30.70 5.56
N ARG A 634 9.60 -30.81 4.53
CA ARG A 634 11.03 -31.09 4.67
C ARG A 634 11.80 -29.94 5.29
N SER A 635 11.58 -28.72 4.80
CA SER A 635 12.23 -27.52 5.36
C SER A 635 11.80 -27.23 6.80
N ALA A 636 10.60 -27.68 7.20
CA ALA A 636 10.14 -27.67 8.59
C ALA A 636 10.74 -28.79 9.48
N GLY A 637 11.64 -29.62 8.95
CA GLY A 637 12.40 -30.63 9.71
C GLY A 637 11.83 -32.06 9.67
N ASN A 638 10.80 -32.35 8.87
CA ASN A 638 10.28 -33.72 8.76
C ASN A 638 11.20 -34.59 7.89
N GLY A 639 11.99 -35.44 8.54
CA GLY A 639 12.96 -36.35 7.92
C GLY A 639 12.37 -37.59 7.23
N CYS A 640 13.23 -38.57 6.93
CA CYS A 640 12.82 -39.82 6.27
C CYS A 640 11.74 -40.55 7.08
N PRO A 641 10.55 -40.83 6.49
CA PRO A 641 9.43 -41.48 7.18
C PRO A 641 9.67 -42.96 7.47
N PHE A 642 10.61 -43.59 6.77
CA PHE A 642 10.99 -44.98 7.02
C PHE A 642 11.95 -45.06 8.22
N CYS A 643 12.95 -44.17 8.31
CA CYS A 643 13.83 -44.10 9.48
C CYS A 643 13.08 -43.78 10.78
N SER A 644 12.00 -43.00 10.71
CA SER A 644 11.16 -42.66 11.87
C SER A 644 10.05 -43.68 12.15
N ASN A 645 10.04 -44.82 11.44
CA ASN A 645 9.02 -45.88 11.56
C ASN A 645 7.58 -45.39 11.34
N VAL A 646 7.40 -44.33 10.55
CA VAL A 646 6.07 -43.82 10.16
C VAL A 646 5.53 -44.59 8.96
N LYS A 647 6.40 -44.91 7.99
CA LYS A 647 6.08 -45.77 6.84
C LYS A 647 6.86 -47.09 6.92
N LEU A 648 6.23 -48.18 6.47
CA LEU A 648 6.86 -49.50 6.37
C LEU A 648 7.82 -49.56 5.18
N HIS A 649 8.97 -50.21 5.40
CA HIS A 649 10.00 -50.53 4.41
C HIS A 649 10.66 -51.87 4.80
N PRO A 650 11.17 -52.67 3.85
CA PRO A 650 11.85 -53.93 4.16
C PRO A 650 12.98 -53.82 5.20
N THR A 651 13.66 -52.68 5.27
CA THR A 651 14.75 -52.43 6.23
C THR A 651 14.31 -51.95 7.62
N ASN A 652 13.01 -51.68 7.83
CA ASN A 652 12.47 -51.23 9.13
C ASN A 652 11.32 -52.09 9.68
N CYS A 653 10.94 -53.16 8.97
CA CYS A 653 9.92 -54.09 9.44
C CYS A 653 10.39 -54.81 10.70
N LEU A 654 9.44 -55.33 11.49
CA LEU A 654 9.75 -56.03 12.73
C LEU A 654 10.65 -57.25 12.48
N ALA A 655 10.41 -58.01 11.41
CA ALA A 655 11.22 -59.16 11.04
C ALA A 655 12.71 -58.80 10.91
N THR A 656 13.01 -57.70 10.21
CA THR A 656 14.38 -57.25 9.94
C THR A 656 15.02 -56.62 11.17
N VAL A 657 14.31 -55.77 11.91
CA VAL A 657 14.90 -55.01 13.03
C VAL A 657 14.97 -55.83 14.33
N ARG A 658 14.06 -56.78 14.54
CA ARG A 658 13.92 -57.58 15.77
C ARG A 658 13.50 -59.02 15.45
N ALA A 659 14.41 -59.77 14.83
CA ALA A 659 14.20 -61.19 14.54
C ALA A 659 13.84 -62.01 15.79
N ASP A 660 14.37 -61.65 16.95
CA ASP A 660 14.07 -62.27 18.25
C ASP A 660 12.61 -62.12 18.68
N LEU A 661 11.96 -61.00 18.32
CA LEU A 661 10.53 -60.79 18.55
C LEU A 661 9.70 -61.39 17.43
N ALA A 662 10.16 -61.32 16.17
CA ALA A 662 9.49 -61.99 15.06
C ALA A 662 9.36 -63.51 15.30
N ALA A 663 10.35 -64.15 15.92
CA ALA A 663 10.28 -65.55 16.35
C ALA A 663 9.19 -65.83 17.41
N GLN A 664 8.76 -64.80 18.15
CA GLN A 664 7.69 -64.88 19.15
C GLN A 664 6.32 -64.50 18.58
N TRP A 665 6.24 -64.24 17.26
CA TRP A 665 4.98 -63.98 16.59
C TRP A 665 4.11 -65.23 16.63
N HIS A 666 2.83 -65.06 16.97
CA HIS A 666 1.96 -66.22 17.05
C HIS A 666 1.74 -66.85 15.65
N PRO A 667 1.84 -68.18 15.48
CA PRO A 667 1.83 -68.83 14.17
C PRO A 667 0.53 -68.67 13.38
N THR A 668 -0.64 -68.70 14.03
CA THR A 668 -1.95 -68.69 13.33
C THR A 668 -2.90 -67.56 13.72
N ARG A 669 -2.78 -66.97 14.92
CA ARG A 669 -3.78 -66.02 15.46
C ARG A 669 -3.71 -64.60 14.89
N ASN A 670 -2.71 -64.28 14.07
CA ASN A 670 -2.57 -62.97 13.42
C ASN A 670 -3.17 -62.92 12.00
N GLY A 671 -3.84 -63.99 11.55
CA GLY A 671 -4.36 -64.08 10.18
C GLY A 671 -3.24 -63.91 9.16
N ASN A 672 -3.47 -63.08 8.13
CA ASN A 672 -2.50 -62.84 7.06
C ASN A 672 -1.40 -61.82 7.44
N LEU A 673 -1.39 -61.29 8.66
CA LEU A 673 -0.38 -60.33 9.09
C LEU A 673 0.90 -61.04 9.56
N THR A 674 2.01 -60.73 8.90
CA THR A 674 3.33 -61.25 9.23
C THR A 674 4.20 -60.18 9.89
N PRO A 675 5.33 -60.55 10.54
CA PRO A 675 6.32 -59.60 11.04
C PRO A 675 6.92 -58.67 9.95
N ASN A 676 6.81 -59.02 8.67
CA ASN A 676 7.25 -58.16 7.56
C ASN A 676 6.27 -57.02 7.27
N ASP A 677 5.01 -57.15 7.69
CA ASP A 677 3.93 -56.21 7.36
C ASP A 677 3.77 -55.08 8.40
N VAL A 678 4.64 -55.04 9.41
CA VAL A 678 4.58 -54.08 10.51
C VAL A 678 5.94 -53.46 10.82
N VAL A 679 5.93 -52.17 11.13
CA VAL A 679 7.10 -51.46 11.67
C VAL A 679 7.26 -51.74 13.16
N SER A 680 8.49 -51.81 13.66
CA SER A 680 8.80 -52.09 15.07
C SER A 680 8.14 -51.10 16.06
N GLY A 681 7.93 -49.85 15.65
CA GLY A 681 7.31 -48.80 16.46
C GLY A 681 5.77 -48.80 16.49
N THR A 682 5.09 -49.74 15.83
CA THR A 682 3.62 -49.66 15.72
C THR A 682 2.89 -49.92 17.04
N LYS A 683 1.76 -49.22 17.24
CA LYS A 683 0.83 -49.47 18.36
C LYS A 683 -0.16 -50.60 18.07
N LYS A 684 -0.11 -51.21 16.87
CA LYS A 684 -0.95 -52.35 16.49
C LYS A 684 -0.73 -53.50 17.46
N ARG A 685 -1.83 -54.01 18.03
CA ARG A 685 -1.83 -55.16 18.95
C ARG A 685 -1.92 -56.44 18.12
N VAL A 686 -1.02 -57.37 18.41
CA VAL A 686 -0.90 -58.67 17.73
C VAL A 686 -0.72 -59.76 18.78
N TRP A 687 -1.02 -60.99 18.39
CA TRP A 687 -0.81 -62.18 19.21
C TRP A 687 0.66 -62.59 19.20
N TRP A 688 1.16 -62.95 20.38
CA TRP A 688 2.51 -63.46 20.62
C TRP A 688 2.43 -64.82 21.31
N SER A 689 3.43 -65.67 21.07
CA SER A 689 3.65 -66.93 21.78
C SER A 689 4.99 -66.88 22.51
N CYS A 690 5.05 -67.40 23.73
CA CYS A 690 6.26 -67.34 24.54
C CYS A 690 7.23 -68.44 24.10
N PRO A 691 8.52 -68.12 23.90
CA PRO A 691 9.50 -69.12 23.52
C PRO A 691 9.84 -70.10 24.67
N LYS A 692 9.53 -69.74 25.93
CA LYS A 692 9.75 -70.61 27.10
C LYS A 692 8.61 -71.60 27.35
N ASP A 693 7.41 -71.26 26.91
CA ASP A 693 6.20 -72.06 27.09
C ASP A 693 5.19 -71.65 26.01
N VAL A 694 5.05 -72.47 24.98
CA VAL A 694 4.24 -72.13 23.79
C VAL A 694 2.76 -71.93 24.12
N THR A 695 2.29 -72.45 25.26
CA THR A 695 0.92 -72.26 25.76
C THR A 695 0.66 -70.83 26.27
N HIS A 696 1.73 -70.08 26.55
CA HIS A 696 1.61 -68.67 26.92
C HIS A 696 1.38 -67.83 25.68
N GLU A 697 0.11 -67.62 25.37
CA GLU A 697 -0.32 -66.77 24.26
C GLU A 697 -0.93 -65.47 24.78
N TRP A 698 -0.54 -64.34 24.21
CA TRP A 698 -1.11 -63.04 24.62
C TRP A 698 -1.11 -62.00 23.50
N GLN A 699 -2.01 -61.04 23.62
CA GLN A 699 -2.01 -59.85 22.78
C GLN A 699 -1.25 -58.69 23.42
N ALA A 700 -0.30 -58.12 22.68
CA ALA A 700 0.41 -56.90 23.05
C ALA A 700 0.73 -56.04 21.81
N ALA A 701 0.92 -54.74 22.02
CA ALA A 701 1.38 -53.84 20.97
C ALA A 701 2.85 -54.14 20.61
N VAL A 702 3.19 -54.12 19.32
CA VAL A 702 4.56 -54.36 18.83
C VAL A 702 5.56 -53.42 19.50
N SER A 703 5.27 -52.12 19.53
CA SER A 703 6.08 -51.11 20.21
C SER A 703 6.37 -51.45 21.69
N SER A 704 5.38 -51.94 22.43
CA SER A 704 5.56 -52.32 23.85
C SER A 704 6.50 -53.53 24.00
N ARG A 705 6.42 -54.50 23.07
CA ARG A 705 7.36 -55.64 23.04
C ARG A 705 8.77 -55.19 22.72
N VAL A 706 8.93 -54.29 21.74
CA VAL A 706 10.22 -53.72 21.35
C VAL A 706 10.88 -52.96 22.50
N SER A 707 10.10 -52.20 23.29
CA SER A 707 10.55 -51.50 24.50
C SER A 707 10.89 -52.42 25.69
N GLY A 708 10.81 -53.74 25.53
CA GLY A 708 11.24 -54.72 26.55
C GLY A 708 10.12 -55.38 27.36
N THR A 709 8.84 -55.20 26.99
CA THR A 709 7.75 -55.92 27.66
C THR A 709 7.76 -57.40 27.24
N GLY A 710 8.02 -58.30 28.18
CA GLY A 710 8.11 -59.75 27.97
C GLY A 710 6.78 -60.50 28.04
N CYS A 711 6.85 -61.82 28.24
CA CYS A 711 5.67 -62.66 28.46
C CYS A 711 5.02 -62.33 29.82
N PRO A 712 3.73 -61.92 29.86
CA PRO A 712 3.06 -61.51 31.09
C PRO A 712 2.82 -62.69 32.05
N PHE A 713 2.82 -63.92 31.55
CA PHE A 713 2.69 -65.12 32.37
C PHE A 713 4.03 -65.47 33.03
N CYS A 714 5.14 -65.43 32.30
CA CYS A 714 6.48 -65.63 32.89
C CYS A 714 6.82 -64.58 33.96
N SER A 715 6.32 -63.35 33.82
CA SER A 715 6.52 -62.27 34.80
C SER A 715 5.45 -62.23 35.90
N ASN A 716 4.58 -63.24 36.02
CA ASN A 716 3.48 -63.33 37.00
C ASN A 716 2.48 -62.17 36.98
N GLN A 717 2.38 -61.43 35.87
CA GLN A 717 1.39 -60.37 35.67
C GLN A 717 0.02 -60.92 35.24
N LYS A 718 0.00 -62.08 34.58
CA LYS A 718 -1.20 -62.86 34.28
C LYS A 718 -1.10 -64.26 34.85
N LEU A 719 -2.22 -64.80 35.31
CA LEU A 719 -2.32 -66.16 35.81
C LEU A 719 -2.35 -67.16 34.64
N HIS A 720 -1.63 -68.27 34.80
CA HIS A 720 -1.62 -69.45 33.96
C HIS A 720 -1.41 -70.68 34.85
N ILE A 721 -1.83 -71.87 34.40
CA ILE A 721 -1.65 -73.09 35.20
C ILE A 721 -0.18 -73.37 35.53
N SER A 722 0.75 -72.97 34.67
CA SER A 722 2.19 -73.15 34.89
C SER A 722 2.80 -72.18 35.91
N ASN A 723 2.10 -71.10 36.28
CA ASN A 723 2.61 -70.06 37.19
C ASN A 723 1.75 -69.82 38.45
N CYS A 724 0.67 -70.59 38.61
CA CYS A 724 -0.17 -70.51 39.79
C CYS A 724 0.58 -70.98 41.05
N LEU A 725 0.09 -70.58 42.21
CA LEU A 725 0.71 -70.88 43.50
C LEU A 725 0.81 -72.40 43.74
N ALA A 726 -0.23 -73.15 43.37
CA ALA A 726 -0.24 -74.61 43.47
C ALA A 726 0.90 -75.27 42.69
N THR A 727 1.13 -74.84 41.44
CA THR A 727 2.15 -75.42 40.57
C THR A 727 3.56 -75.00 40.98
N VAL A 728 3.78 -73.72 41.29
CA VAL A 728 5.14 -73.20 41.56
C VAL A 728 5.58 -73.43 43.00
N LYS A 729 4.64 -73.50 43.96
CA LYS A 729 4.92 -73.68 45.40
C LYS A 729 3.91 -74.64 46.04
N PRO A 730 3.95 -75.94 45.69
CA PRO A 730 2.99 -76.92 46.19
C PRO A 730 2.99 -77.03 47.72
N ASP A 731 4.14 -76.91 48.37
CA ASP A 731 4.21 -76.97 49.84
C ASP A 731 3.58 -75.76 50.53
N LEU A 732 3.69 -74.57 49.92
CA LEU A 732 3.01 -73.39 50.43
C LEU A 732 1.51 -73.46 50.16
N ALA A 733 1.09 -74.04 49.03
CA ALA A 733 -0.32 -74.27 48.74
C ALA A 733 -1.00 -75.20 49.76
N LYS A 734 -0.28 -76.13 50.39
CA LYS A 734 -0.80 -76.96 51.51
C LYS A 734 -1.14 -76.13 52.75
N GLU A 735 -0.50 -74.98 52.95
CA GLU A 735 -0.81 -74.06 54.05
C GLU A 735 -2.02 -73.15 53.74
N TRP A 736 -2.63 -73.27 52.56
CA TRP A 736 -3.84 -72.51 52.21
C TRP A 736 -4.98 -72.92 53.13
N HIS A 737 -5.66 -71.94 53.72
CA HIS A 737 -6.75 -72.25 54.64
C HIS A 737 -7.93 -72.91 53.90
N PRO A 738 -8.48 -74.04 54.38
CA PRO A 738 -9.47 -74.84 53.64
C PRO A 738 -10.81 -74.14 53.38
N THR A 739 -11.26 -73.25 54.28
CA THR A 739 -12.60 -72.62 54.17
C THR A 739 -12.62 -71.08 54.18
N LYS A 740 -11.59 -70.40 54.73
CA LYS A 740 -11.59 -68.94 54.91
C LYS A 740 -11.26 -68.12 53.66
N ASN A 741 -10.88 -68.76 52.55
CA ASN A 741 -10.58 -68.08 51.29
C ASN A 741 -11.77 -68.08 50.29
N GLY A 742 -12.95 -68.53 50.72
CA GLY A 742 -14.12 -68.70 49.84
C GLY A 742 -13.82 -69.68 48.71
N ASP A 743 -14.27 -69.38 47.49
CA ASP A 743 -14.09 -70.22 46.31
C ASP A 743 -12.66 -70.16 45.71
N LYS A 744 -11.79 -69.29 46.25
CA LYS A 744 -10.43 -69.11 45.70
C LYS A 744 -9.52 -70.25 46.13
N THR A 745 -8.95 -70.94 45.15
CA THR A 745 -7.97 -72.00 45.35
C THR A 745 -6.54 -71.51 45.07
N PRO A 746 -5.51 -72.26 45.50
CA PRO A 746 -4.13 -72.00 45.10
C PRO A 746 -3.86 -72.06 43.58
N PHE A 747 -4.79 -72.58 42.77
CA PHE A 747 -4.70 -72.54 41.31
C PHE A 747 -5.15 -71.18 40.73
N ASP A 748 -5.90 -70.39 41.48
CA ASP A 748 -6.50 -69.12 41.04
C ASP A 748 -5.63 -67.88 41.31
N VAL A 749 -4.41 -68.09 41.82
CA VAL A 749 -3.50 -67.01 42.24
C VAL A 749 -2.05 -67.32 41.86
N THR A 750 -1.25 -66.30 41.56
CA THR A 750 0.20 -66.47 41.34
C THR A 750 0.97 -66.33 42.65
N ALA A 751 2.13 -67.00 42.76
CA ALA A 751 2.99 -66.93 43.95
C ALA A 751 3.57 -65.52 44.23
N GLY A 752 3.47 -64.60 43.27
CA GLY A 752 3.88 -63.19 43.40
C GLY A 752 2.72 -62.23 43.67
N SER A 753 1.50 -62.72 43.89
CA SER A 753 0.32 -61.87 44.08
C SER A 753 0.40 -61.05 45.38
N GLY A 754 0.06 -59.76 45.29
CA GLY A 754 -0.10 -58.89 46.46
C GLY A 754 -1.40 -59.10 47.24
N ALA A 755 -2.32 -59.92 46.72
CA ALA A 755 -3.57 -60.23 47.39
C ALA A 755 -3.32 -60.95 48.72
N LYS A 756 -4.12 -60.62 49.74
CA LYS A 756 -4.12 -61.32 51.02
C LYS A 756 -4.91 -62.62 50.90
N ALA A 757 -4.40 -63.66 51.54
CA ALA A 757 -5.08 -64.94 51.71
C ALA A 757 -4.97 -65.37 53.17
N TRP A 758 -5.92 -66.19 53.60
CA TRP A 758 -5.88 -66.91 54.86
C TRP A 758 -5.03 -68.16 54.75
N TRP A 759 -4.20 -68.38 55.77
CA TRP A 759 -3.28 -69.49 55.88
C TRP A 759 -3.50 -70.22 57.19
N GLN A 760 -3.26 -71.53 57.18
CA GLN A 760 -3.30 -72.39 58.34
C GLN A 760 -1.95 -73.13 58.46
N CYS A 761 -1.38 -73.15 59.66
CA CYS A 761 -0.11 -73.81 59.89
C CYS A 761 -0.28 -75.33 59.83
N LEU A 762 0.64 -76.01 59.13
CA LEU A 762 0.66 -77.47 59.08
C LEU A 762 1.08 -78.11 60.41
N LYS A 763 1.83 -77.40 61.26
CA LYS A 763 2.31 -77.92 62.56
C LYS A 763 1.27 -77.81 63.68
N ASP A 764 0.48 -76.73 63.68
CA ASP A 764 -0.54 -76.46 64.68
C ASP A 764 -1.74 -75.83 63.96
N LYS A 765 -2.82 -76.59 63.80
CA LYS A 765 -4.00 -76.15 63.04
C LYS A 765 -4.71 -74.95 63.69
N SER A 766 -4.44 -74.65 64.96
CA SER A 766 -4.97 -73.45 65.63
C SER A 766 -4.31 -72.15 65.16
N HIS A 767 -3.14 -72.25 64.53
CA HIS A 767 -2.42 -71.10 64.00
C HIS A 767 -2.98 -70.72 62.64
N GLU A 768 -3.90 -69.77 62.65
CA GLU A 768 -4.52 -69.21 61.46
C GLU A 768 -4.18 -67.73 61.32
N TRP A 769 -3.84 -67.29 60.11
CA TRP A 769 -3.53 -65.88 59.86
C TRP A 769 -3.77 -65.46 58.43
N GLU A 770 -4.05 -64.18 58.25
CA GLU A 770 -4.10 -63.54 56.95
C GLU A 770 -2.73 -62.90 56.61
N ALA A 771 -2.23 -63.14 55.39
CA ALA A 771 -1.02 -62.50 54.87
C ALA A 771 -1.04 -62.39 53.33
N PRO A 772 -0.33 -61.42 52.73
CA PRO A 772 -0.13 -61.35 51.28
C PRO A 772 0.58 -62.58 50.73
N ILE A 773 0.12 -63.10 49.59
CA ILE A 773 0.66 -64.32 48.97
C ILE A 773 2.14 -64.17 48.60
N LYS A 774 2.53 -63.02 48.05
CA LYS A 774 3.93 -62.69 47.71
C LYS A 774 4.87 -62.79 48.92
N ASP A 775 4.42 -62.38 50.11
CA ASP A 775 5.23 -62.37 51.33
C ASP A 775 5.42 -63.80 51.85
N ARG A 776 4.43 -64.67 51.63
CA ARG A 776 4.53 -66.10 51.93
C ARG A 776 5.49 -66.82 50.99
N GLY A 777 5.60 -66.36 49.75
CA GLY A 777 6.49 -66.93 48.75
C GLY A 777 7.99 -66.83 49.08
N ILE A 778 8.46 -65.90 49.91
CA ILE A 778 9.90 -65.56 50.04
C ILE A 778 10.56 -66.19 51.30
N LYS A 779 9.91 -67.17 51.95
CA LYS A 779 10.29 -67.82 53.24
C LYS A 779 9.68 -67.17 54.50
N SER A 780 8.39 -66.85 54.48
CA SER A 780 7.67 -66.46 55.70
C SER A 780 6.97 -67.68 56.33
N ASN A 781 7.59 -68.25 57.36
CA ASN A 781 7.01 -69.31 58.20
C ASN A 781 5.86 -68.79 59.06
N CYS A 782 5.02 -69.70 59.56
CA CYS A 782 3.92 -69.39 60.49
C CYS A 782 4.34 -68.34 61.55
N PRO A 783 3.63 -67.19 61.65
CA PRO A 783 4.00 -66.10 62.55
C PRO A 783 3.91 -66.47 64.03
N TYR A 784 3.09 -67.46 64.37
CA TYR A 784 2.97 -67.97 65.74
C TYR A 784 4.12 -68.93 66.07
N CYS A 785 4.43 -69.91 65.19
CA CYS A 785 5.60 -70.79 65.40
C CYS A 785 6.94 -70.03 65.43
N SER A 786 7.02 -68.88 64.78
CA SER A 786 8.20 -68.01 64.79
C SER A 786 8.20 -66.95 65.91
N ASN A 787 7.27 -67.03 66.88
CA ASN A 787 7.13 -66.12 68.01
C ASN A 787 6.93 -64.64 67.65
N ARG A 788 6.54 -64.35 66.39
CA ARG A 788 6.21 -63.00 65.90
C ARG A 788 4.79 -62.58 66.29
N LYS A 789 3.88 -63.54 66.47
CA LYS A 789 2.55 -63.36 67.06
C LYS A 789 2.39 -64.27 68.28
N VAL A 790 1.68 -63.78 69.30
CA VAL A 790 1.37 -64.58 70.48
C VAL A 790 0.12 -65.45 70.24
N SER A 791 0.16 -66.65 70.78
CA SER A 791 -0.91 -67.65 70.85
C SER A 791 -0.83 -68.31 72.22
N LEU A 792 -1.89 -69.02 72.62
CA LEU A 792 -1.91 -69.78 73.87
C LEU A 792 -0.78 -70.81 73.93
N THR A 793 -0.32 -71.33 72.78
CA THR A 793 0.74 -72.35 72.72
C THR A 793 2.17 -71.79 72.74
N ASN A 794 2.38 -70.47 72.55
CA ASN A 794 3.72 -69.87 72.53
C ASN A 794 3.90 -68.66 73.48
N CYS A 795 2.88 -68.33 74.25
CA CYS A 795 2.96 -67.27 75.25
C CYS A 795 3.97 -67.62 76.35
N LEU A 796 4.42 -66.61 77.10
CA LEU A 796 5.38 -66.75 78.17
C LEU A 796 4.84 -67.67 79.28
N ALA A 797 3.54 -67.63 79.56
CA ALA A 797 2.90 -68.53 80.51
C ALA A 797 3.07 -70.02 80.14
N ALA A 798 2.91 -70.33 78.85
CA ALA A 798 3.01 -71.70 78.32
C ALA A 798 4.48 -72.15 78.17
N THR A 799 5.35 -71.27 77.70
CA THR A 799 6.75 -71.60 77.37
C THR A 799 7.70 -71.49 78.55
N ASN A 800 7.42 -70.61 79.51
CA ASN A 800 8.27 -70.38 80.68
C ASN A 800 7.43 -70.07 81.95
N PRO A 801 6.73 -71.07 82.51
CA PRO A 801 5.82 -70.88 83.63
C PRO A 801 6.53 -70.39 84.89
N ASN A 802 7.80 -70.77 85.11
CA ASN A 802 8.59 -70.31 86.25
C ASN A 802 8.95 -68.83 86.16
N LEU A 803 9.19 -68.32 84.96
CA LEU A 803 9.38 -66.90 84.75
C LEU A 803 8.05 -66.16 84.87
N ALA A 804 6.96 -66.71 84.33
CA ALA A 804 5.61 -66.15 84.47
C ALA A 804 5.17 -66.00 85.95
N LYS A 805 5.58 -66.91 86.85
CA LYS A 805 5.35 -66.77 88.30
C LYS A 805 6.02 -65.55 88.94
N GLN A 806 7.04 -64.99 88.31
CA GLN A 806 7.77 -63.80 88.80
C GLN A 806 7.18 -62.50 88.23
N TRP A 807 6.07 -62.59 87.49
CA TRP A 807 5.34 -61.43 86.99
C TRP A 807 4.80 -60.61 88.15
N HIS A 808 4.97 -59.29 88.11
CA HIS A 808 4.43 -58.46 89.17
C HIS A 808 2.88 -58.51 89.15
N PRO A 809 2.20 -58.75 90.29
CA PRO A 809 0.75 -58.96 90.34
C PRO A 809 -0.06 -57.76 89.83
N GLU A 810 0.33 -56.52 90.16
CA GLU A 810 -0.47 -55.33 89.85
C GLU A 810 0.18 -54.32 88.88
N LYS A 811 1.51 -54.13 88.94
CA LYS A 811 2.21 -53.06 88.19
C LYS A 811 2.24 -53.24 86.66
N ASN A 812 1.81 -54.38 86.14
CA ASN A 812 1.70 -54.63 84.69
C ASN A 812 0.30 -54.32 84.12
N GLY A 813 -0.64 -53.86 84.95
CA GLY A 813 -2.00 -53.56 84.53
C GLY A 813 -2.68 -54.77 83.89
N ARG A 814 -3.26 -54.60 82.70
CA ARG A 814 -3.95 -55.70 81.97
C ARG A 814 -3.01 -56.69 81.29
N LEU A 815 -1.70 -56.44 81.26
CA LEU A 815 -0.74 -57.35 80.63
C LEU A 815 -0.48 -58.55 81.54
N THR A 816 -0.85 -59.73 81.06
CA THR A 816 -0.56 -61.01 81.69
C THR A 816 0.54 -61.76 80.92
N PRO A 817 1.18 -62.77 81.52
CA PRO A 817 2.13 -63.66 80.82
C PRO A 817 1.56 -64.40 79.60
N PHE A 818 0.25 -64.38 79.37
CA PHE A 818 -0.39 -64.93 78.17
C PHE A 818 -0.30 -64.00 76.94
N HIS A 819 0.00 -62.72 77.15
CA HIS A 819 -0.01 -61.71 76.08
C HIS A 819 1.34 -61.51 75.39
N LEU A 820 2.43 -62.07 75.93
CA LEU A 820 3.78 -61.87 75.42
C LEU A 820 4.47 -63.21 75.22
N THR A 821 5.33 -63.32 74.21
CA THR A 821 6.22 -64.48 74.04
C THR A 821 7.48 -64.29 74.90
N GLU A 822 8.21 -65.38 75.17
CA GLU A 822 9.47 -65.33 75.93
C GLU A 822 10.58 -64.50 75.26
N GLY A 823 10.47 -64.24 73.96
CA GLY A 823 11.38 -63.37 73.19
C GLY A 823 10.96 -61.90 73.15
N SER A 824 9.92 -61.49 73.88
CA SER A 824 9.39 -60.13 73.79
C SER A 824 10.37 -59.07 74.33
N GLU A 825 10.55 -58.00 73.55
CA GLU A 825 11.29 -56.79 73.93
C GLU A 825 10.50 -55.87 74.89
N ARG A 826 9.24 -56.21 75.20
CA ARG A 826 8.40 -55.38 76.05
C ARG A 826 8.87 -55.42 77.51
N ALA A 827 9.24 -54.25 78.04
CA ALA A 827 9.62 -54.08 79.43
C ALA A 827 8.42 -54.18 80.37
N VAL A 828 8.46 -55.14 81.30
CA VAL A 828 7.43 -55.41 82.30
C VAL A 828 8.02 -55.42 83.69
N TRP A 829 7.18 -55.19 84.69
CA TRP A 829 7.53 -55.26 86.10
C TRP A 829 7.61 -56.70 86.57
N TRP A 830 8.64 -56.99 87.34
CA TRP A 830 8.92 -58.28 87.92
C TRP A 830 9.02 -58.16 89.44
N GLN A 831 8.61 -59.21 90.13
CA GLN A 831 8.74 -59.34 91.57
C GLN A 831 9.71 -60.49 91.88
N CYS A 832 10.60 -60.29 92.85
CA CYS A 832 11.59 -61.29 93.20
C CYS A 832 10.95 -62.40 94.04
N PRO A 833 11.19 -63.68 93.73
CA PRO A 833 10.68 -64.78 94.55
C PRO A 833 11.41 -64.90 95.91
N LYS A 834 12.59 -64.30 96.07
CA LYS A 834 13.36 -64.35 97.33
C LYS A 834 12.99 -63.25 98.32
N ASN A 835 12.53 -62.11 97.82
CA ASN A 835 12.05 -61.01 98.63
C ASN A 835 10.98 -60.25 97.80
N PRO A 836 9.70 -60.32 98.16
CA PRO A 836 8.61 -59.65 97.43
C PRO A 836 8.74 -58.12 97.32
N GLU A 837 9.53 -57.47 98.19
CA GLU A 837 9.83 -56.04 98.11
C GLU A 837 10.79 -55.71 96.96
N HIS A 838 11.54 -56.69 96.47
CA HIS A 838 12.44 -56.47 95.34
C HIS A 838 11.67 -56.51 94.03
N GLU A 839 11.40 -55.34 93.50
CA GLU A 839 10.70 -55.13 92.24
C GLU A 839 11.56 -54.39 91.22
N TRP A 840 11.46 -54.75 89.94
CA TRP A 840 12.22 -54.10 88.87
C TRP A 840 11.53 -54.24 87.51
N LYS A 841 11.81 -53.30 86.60
CA LYS A 841 11.22 -53.27 85.25
C LYS A 841 12.28 -53.55 84.19
N VAL A 842 12.13 -54.67 83.45
CA VAL A 842 13.01 -55.04 82.32
C VAL A 842 12.24 -55.86 81.26
N PRO A 843 12.70 -55.87 79.99
CA PRO A 843 12.16 -56.75 78.95
C PRO A 843 12.10 -58.23 79.30
N VAL A 844 11.10 -58.94 78.77
CA VAL A 844 10.92 -60.39 78.96
C VAL A 844 12.13 -61.18 78.45
N TYR A 845 12.67 -60.83 77.29
CA TYR A 845 13.83 -61.55 76.76
C TYR A 845 15.07 -61.43 77.67
N TYR A 846 15.28 -60.30 78.36
CA TYR A 846 16.40 -60.16 79.29
C TYR A 846 16.25 -61.08 80.50
N ARG A 847 15.01 -61.32 80.95
CA ARG A 847 14.74 -62.29 81.99
C ARG A 847 15.02 -63.72 81.53
N LYS A 848 14.61 -64.08 80.31
CA LYS A 848 14.96 -65.36 79.68
C LYS A 848 16.48 -65.54 79.62
N ALA A 849 17.23 -64.47 79.28
CA ALA A 849 18.69 -64.46 79.22
C ALA A 849 19.40 -64.49 80.60
N GLY A 850 18.67 -64.69 81.71
CA GLY A 850 19.25 -64.87 83.04
C GLY A 850 19.43 -63.60 83.88
N ASN A 851 18.91 -62.45 83.44
CA ASN A 851 18.95 -61.21 84.25
C ASN A 851 17.90 -61.25 85.38
N ASN A 852 18.27 -61.91 86.47
CA ASN A 852 17.47 -62.03 87.70
C ASN A 852 17.47 -60.74 88.54
N CYS A 853 16.81 -60.77 89.69
CA CYS A 853 16.64 -59.63 90.59
C CYS A 853 17.95 -58.85 90.82
N PRO A 854 18.03 -57.58 90.38
CA PRO A 854 19.25 -56.77 90.48
C PRO A 854 19.58 -56.39 91.93
N ILE A 855 18.58 -56.37 92.81
CA ILE A 855 18.75 -56.08 94.25
C ILE A 855 19.40 -57.28 94.96
N CYS A 856 18.88 -58.50 94.76
CA CYS A 856 19.51 -59.73 95.28
C CYS A 856 20.95 -59.92 94.76
N ALA A 857 21.22 -59.53 93.51
CA ALA A 857 22.55 -59.58 92.93
C ALA A 857 23.50 -58.46 93.43
N GLY A 858 23.02 -57.54 94.28
CA GLY A 858 23.80 -56.43 94.82
C GLY A 858 24.15 -55.34 93.80
N LYS A 859 23.49 -55.34 92.63
CA LYS A 859 23.67 -54.34 91.55
C LYS A 859 22.92 -53.03 91.85
N VAL A 860 21.84 -53.11 92.63
CA VAL A 860 21.06 -51.95 93.13
C VAL A 860 21.07 -51.98 94.66
N VAL A 861 21.33 -50.83 95.30
CA VAL A 861 21.31 -50.70 96.77
C VAL A 861 19.86 -50.69 97.26
N HIS A 862 19.57 -51.48 98.29
CA HIS A 862 18.30 -51.57 99.00
C HIS A 862 18.58 -51.75 100.49
N GLU A 863 17.62 -51.43 101.35
CA GLU A 863 17.80 -51.55 102.81
C GLU A 863 18.23 -52.97 103.21
N SER A 864 17.59 -53.99 102.64
CA SER A 864 17.94 -55.40 102.90
C SER A 864 19.28 -55.88 102.34
N ASN A 865 19.97 -55.10 101.49
CA ASN A 865 21.29 -55.47 100.97
C ASN A 865 22.42 -54.46 101.26
N SER A 866 22.11 -53.42 102.03
CA SER A 866 23.06 -52.37 102.37
C SER A 866 24.19 -52.91 103.26
N LEU A 867 25.34 -52.24 103.25
CA LEU A 867 26.47 -52.58 104.09
C LEU A 867 26.10 -52.45 105.57
N ALA A 868 25.30 -51.44 105.94
CA ALA A 868 24.80 -51.26 107.30
C ALA A 868 24.05 -52.50 107.80
N THR A 869 23.23 -53.10 106.93
CA THR A 869 22.37 -54.23 107.26
C THR A 869 23.12 -55.55 107.24
N ILE A 870 23.93 -55.81 106.20
CA ILE A 870 24.61 -57.12 106.04
C ILE A 870 25.89 -57.21 106.88
N TYR A 871 26.62 -56.11 107.09
CA TYR A 871 27.85 -56.11 107.87
C TYR A 871 27.86 -54.98 108.92
N PRO A 872 26.99 -55.05 109.95
CA PRO A 872 26.90 -54.01 110.97
C PRO A 872 28.24 -53.75 111.68
N ASP A 873 29.05 -54.78 111.93
CA ASP A 873 30.34 -54.62 112.60
C ASP A 873 31.44 -54.01 111.72
N ILE A 874 31.33 -54.16 110.40
CA ILE A 874 32.19 -53.43 109.45
C ILE A 874 31.67 -52.00 109.34
N ALA A 875 30.35 -51.80 109.28
CA ALA A 875 29.73 -50.48 109.26
C ALA A 875 30.07 -49.63 110.50
N LYS A 876 30.25 -50.23 111.68
CA LYS A 876 30.75 -49.53 112.89
C LYS A 876 32.18 -48.98 112.74
N GLN A 877 32.98 -49.55 111.85
CA GLN A 877 34.34 -49.09 111.55
C GLN A 877 34.37 -47.97 110.49
N TRP A 878 33.19 -47.50 110.06
CA TRP A 878 33.09 -46.37 109.15
C TRP A 878 33.60 -45.10 109.83
N HIS A 879 34.47 -44.35 109.17
CA HIS A 879 34.99 -43.14 109.77
C HIS A 879 33.86 -42.11 110.00
N PRO A 880 33.74 -41.50 111.20
CA PRO A 880 32.60 -40.65 111.56
C PRO A 880 32.49 -39.36 110.72
N THR A 881 33.62 -38.76 110.33
CA THR A 881 33.64 -37.45 109.61
C THR A 881 34.23 -37.48 108.19
N LYS A 882 35.16 -38.39 107.87
CA LYS A 882 35.91 -38.38 106.60
C LYS A 882 35.18 -38.90 105.35
N ASN A 883 33.98 -39.47 105.49
CA ASN A 883 33.22 -40.05 104.37
C ASN A 883 32.08 -39.15 103.85
N GLY A 884 32.01 -37.91 104.32
CA GLY A 884 30.97 -36.95 103.92
C GLY A 884 29.56 -37.49 104.12
N ALA A 885 28.68 -37.30 103.13
CA ALA A 885 27.29 -37.77 103.16
C ALA A 885 27.13 -39.29 102.92
N LEU A 886 28.20 -40.01 102.54
CA LEU A 886 28.12 -41.44 102.25
C LEU A 886 28.07 -42.24 103.55
N LYS A 887 26.92 -42.87 103.82
CA LYS A 887 26.66 -43.72 104.99
C LYS A 887 26.72 -45.20 104.59
N PRO A 888 26.99 -46.13 105.52
CA PRO A 888 26.95 -47.57 105.24
C PRO A 888 25.63 -48.06 104.63
N LYS A 889 24.51 -47.40 104.89
CA LYS A 889 23.21 -47.75 104.29
C LYS A 889 23.10 -47.43 102.78
N HIS A 890 23.98 -46.58 102.24
CA HIS A 890 23.95 -46.13 100.84
C HIS A 890 24.81 -46.99 99.89
N VAL A 891 25.39 -48.08 100.36
CA VAL A 891 26.31 -48.92 99.60
C VAL A 891 26.04 -50.39 99.85
N THR A 892 26.26 -51.26 98.87
CA THR A 892 26.21 -52.72 99.06
C THR A 892 27.57 -53.27 99.48
N LYS A 893 27.60 -54.49 100.02
CA LYS A 893 28.85 -55.17 100.42
C LYS A 893 29.89 -55.25 99.29
N ALA A 894 29.46 -55.40 98.03
CA ALA A 894 30.36 -55.58 96.89
C ALA A 894 30.81 -54.25 96.23
N SER A 895 30.47 -53.11 96.84
CA SER A 895 30.81 -51.79 96.28
C SER A 895 32.33 -51.60 96.17
N LYS A 896 32.78 -51.15 95.00
CA LYS A 896 34.19 -50.79 94.74
C LYS A 896 34.54 -49.38 95.22
N LYS A 897 33.61 -48.63 95.83
CA LYS A 897 33.90 -47.30 96.37
C LYS A 897 34.91 -47.40 97.51
N LYS A 898 35.97 -46.58 97.44
CA LYS A 898 36.94 -46.36 98.52
C LYS A 898 36.33 -45.41 99.55
N VAL A 899 36.49 -45.75 100.83
CA VAL A 899 36.01 -44.97 101.97
C VAL A 899 37.03 -45.07 103.10
N TRP A 900 37.01 -44.08 103.99
CA TRP A 900 37.81 -44.03 105.19
C TRP A 900 37.23 -44.93 106.28
N TRP A 901 38.11 -45.68 106.92
CA TRP A 901 37.79 -46.57 108.04
C TRP A 901 38.58 -46.16 109.26
N VAL A 902 38.00 -46.38 110.43
CA VAL A 902 38.67 -46.24 111.73
C VAL A 902 38.76 -47.61 112.38
N CYS A 903 39.89 -47.94 112.98
CA CYS A 903 40.10 -49.26 113.56
C CYS A 903 39.32 -49.39 114.87
N ARG A 904 38.61 -50.50 115.03
CA ARG A 904 37.87 -50.79 116.27
C ARG A 904 38.76 -50.98 117.51
N PHE A 905 40.03 -51.33 117.32
CA PHE A 905 40.98 -51.60 118.42
C PHE A 905 41.84 -50.40 118.79
N ASN A 906 42.05 -49.47 117.84
CA ASN A 906 42.82 -48.25 118.08
C ASN A 906 42.29 -47.12 117.19
N PRO A 907 41.53 -46.15 117.73
CA PRO A 907 40.96 -45.05 116.96
C PRO A 907 41.97 -44.19 116.19
N SER A 908 43.25 -44.18 116.58
CA SER A 908 44.31 -43.49 115.81
C SER A 908 44.68 -44.16 114.49
N HIS A 909 44.26 -45.41 114.28
CA HIS A 909 44.48 -46.13 113.03
C HIS A 909 43.33 -45.88 112.06
N GLU A 910 43.54 -44.90 111.20
CA GLU A 910 42.63 -44.54 110.11
C GLU A 910 43.24 -44.93 108.76
N TRP A 911 42.43 -45.48 107.85
CA TRP A 911 42.90 -45.84 106.51
C TRP A 911 41.79 -45.84 105.48
N GLU A 912 42.16 -45.71 104.21
CA GLU A 912 41.24 -45.82 103.09
C GLU A 912 41.26 -47.25 102.49
N ALA A 913 40.10 -47.84 102.29
CA ALA A 913 39.95 -49.11 101.58
C ALA A 913 38.59 -49.19 100.89
N THR A 914 38.48 -50.02 99.83
CA THR A 914 37.17 -50.27 99.21
C THR A 914 36.26 -51.07 100.14
N ILE A 915 34.96 -50.84 100.04
CA ILE A 915 33.96 -51.58 100.81
C ILE A 915 34.06 -53.09 100.52
N ALA A 916 34.17 -53.48 99.24
CA ALA A 916 34.38 -54.87 98.84
C ALA A 916 35.66 -55.49 99.43
N ASN A 917 36.73 -54.70 99.62
CA ASN A 917 37.94 -55.20 100.29
C ASN A 917 37.68 -55.48 101.78
N ARG A 918 36.90 -54.63 102.45
CA ARG A 918 36.58 -54.82 103.88
C ARG A 918 35.62 -55.99 104.11
N THR A 919 34.65 -56.19 103.22
CA THR A 919 33.60 -57.21 103.35
C THR A 919 33.99 -58.52 102.65
N THR A 920 34.00 -58.54 101.32
CA THR A 920 34.15 -59.74 100.49
C THR A 920 35.56 -60.32 100.56
N ARG A 921 36.58 -59.46 100.69
CA ARG A 921 37.99 -59.89 100.80
C ARG A 921 38.50 -59.90 102.24
N GLY A 922 37.68 -59.51 103.23
CA GLY A 922 38.00 -59.62 104.66
C GLY A 922 39.22 -58.82 105.14
N SER A 923 39.65 -57.77 104.44
CA SER A 923 40.82 -56.98 104.87
C SER A 923 40.51 -56.12 106.11
N GLY A 924 41.37 -56.22 107.13
CA GLY A 924 41.30 -55.43 108.37
C GLY A 924 42.15 -54.16 108.35
N CYS A 925 42.37 -53.56 109.52
CA CYS A 925 43.26 -52.42 109.68
C CYS A 925 44.70 -52.78 109.27
N PRO A 926 45.32 -52.08 108.30
CA PRO A 926 46.68 -52.36 107.86
C PRO A 926 47.72 -52.23 108.99
N ARG A 927 47.48 -51.33 109.95
CA ARG A 927 48.40 -51.05 111.06
C ARG A 927 48.30 -52.06 112.21
N CYS A 928 47.11 -52.61 112.50
CA CYS A 928 46.94 -53.67 113.49
C CYS A 928 47.42 -55.04 112.97
N ARG A 929 47.63 -55.16 111.67
CA ARG A 929 48.13 -56.38 111.02
C ARG A 929 49.67 -56.41 111.06
N LYS A 930 50.29 -56.39 112.24
CA LYS A 930 51.74 -56.62 112.40
C LYS A 930 52.02 -58.05 112.88
N LYS A 931 52.37 -58.87 111.88
CA LYS A 931 53.15 -60.14 111.82
C LYS A 931 52.72 -61.35 112.68
N PRO A 932 52.89 -62.57 112.12
CA PRO A 932 52.40 -63.81 112.69
C PRO A 932 53.29 -64.29 113.83
N LEU A 933 52.65 -64.77 114.89
CA LEU A 933 53.07 -65.96 115.64
C LEU A 933 51.87 -66.90 115.66
#